data_AF-R7HI55-F1
#
_entry.id   AF-R7HI55-F1
#
_cell.length_a   1.000
_cell.length_b   1.000
_cell.length_c   1.000
_cell.angle_alpha   90.00
_cell.angle_beta   90.00
_cell.angle_gamma   90.00
#
_symmetry.space_group_name_H-M   'P 1'
#
loop_
_entity.id
_entity.type
_entity.pdbx_description
1 polymer ?
#
loop_
_entity_poly.entity_id
_entity_poly.type
_entity_poly.pdbx_seq_one_letter_code
_entity_poly.pdbx_strand_id
1 'polypeptide(L)'
;MNRVRKRIILCLFIFTLVFLSSDVVLAEAGSCGEVRYDITDFNINNEKITIKGWAFISCTQNYTEYNGGDSTIKKTGGGQKIKIRAIDENGNQVGNAVEVNGSNTPRNYNFYCQQYFFQNSKSECTNVYNGRNIPKPLVDLVWNNKCEDGKKASQCLYQDIGFSITFDTSSWEVDDGERIRFQLAVTNQDYKEKYGKEYSNWNVISINKAVKPKNNSDYVEIEKNNSGEYLRMIVPEGIFTDVNGDYVVEDANGNKCNCTAVRKDYSSCKPCSWSDAVQGQSYKISSYTGASFVNGYMSSSVNSYTLMSGTTTHSPGKYVVRVSNTWDNVATRKRYPGDAKDMVVQASWVIPNGEFVIRVYNDKKCTPTSPSISASCNKSSQTFSSTCDELTVKANASNGEVKAKANVKVSQSGSITTILTPDTTYAGGGFKFGIIYYNTISWNLIKLYKGSISDITSEMKNKLKDNFVNNFGLKNVKFGNESIPDDYFRQNIKCQETGSFNEGDTLTTMCIVYLPNSVVENYTGNVTYKTTDNNLGLNNKYYTPLTWNTKNKYEITATIYGMDRLKESSVIADSKNKGTAWTGKWETTLNGASSNCAIDLYPLYGQPTKNKDKFKYIFIYRPIDLNNPFPNRNPGMNWYDWYNNTKNKERLESSYDREQYSITLDSQKTSEIKKYNKDELNKGGYFDWKTMDDGESSFIDKYFDKKRNNIVGDNS
;
A
#
# COMPACT_ATOMS: atom_id res chain seq x y z
N MET A 1 -49.42 29.09 55.25
CA MET A 1 -50.30 28.76 54.09
C MET A 1 -49.49 28.80 52.81
N ASN A 2 -48.98 27.65 52.35
CA ASN A 2 -49.09 27.17 50.97
C ASN A 2 -48.41 25.81 50.84
N ARG A 3 -49.16 24.87 50.27
CA ARG A 3 -48.99 23.42 50.31
C ARG A 3 -47.81 22.94 49.44
N VAL A 4 -46.89 22.18 50.03
CA VAL A 4 -45.96 21.33 49.28
C VAL A 4 -46.66 19.99 49.00
N ARG A 5 -46.83 19.69 47.71
CA ARG A 5 -47.44 18.46 47.17
C ARG A 5 -46.47 17.28 47.27
N LYS A 6 -47.03 16.14 47.69
CA LYS A 6 -46.49 14.78 47.61
C LYS A 6 -45.85 14.49 46.23
N ARG A 7 -44.65 13.90 46.24
CA ARG A 7 -44.21 12.95 45.20
C ARG A 7 -43.73 11.67 45.89
N ILE A 8 -44.46 10.60 45.59
CA ILE A 8 -44.20 9.21 45.94
C ILE A 8 -42.97 8.77 45.12
N ILE A 9 -41.91 8.34 45.80
CA ILE A 9 -40.81 7.60 45.17
C ILE A 9 -40.98 6.13 45.57
N LEU A 10 -41.25 5.32 44.57
CA LEU A 10 -41.39 3.87 44.61
C LEU A 10 -39.97 3.27 44.64
N CYS A 11 -39.45 2.93 45.82
CA CYS A 11 -38.25 2.10 45.95
C CYS A 11 -38.69 0.65 46.21
N LEU A 12 -38.70 -0.17 45.16
CA LEU A 12 -38.85 -1.62 45.24
C LEU A 12 -37.56 -2.23 45.78
N PHE A 13 -37.51 -2.45 47.10
CA PHE A 13 -36.56 -3.37 47.74
C PHE A 13 -37.16 -4.77 47.69
N ILE A 14 -36.72 -5.58 46.71
CA ILE A 14 -36.99 -7.03 46.72
C ILE A 14 -35.88 -7.68 47.56
N PHE A 15 -36.20 -7.99 48.81
CA PHE A 15 -35.46 -8.96 49.63
C PHE A 15 -35.74 -10.36 49.07
N THR A 16 -34.82 -10.93 48.30
CA THR A 16 -34.77 -12.39 48.12
C THR A 16 -34.08 -12.99 49.33
N LEU A 17 -34.88 -13.62 50.21
CA LEU A 17 -34.40 -14.54 51.23
C LEU A 17 -33.57 -15.65 50.56
N VAL A 18 -32.27 -15.63 50.82
CA VAL A 18 -31.40 -16.79 50.58
C VAL A 18 -31.63 -17.76 51.74
N PHE A 19 -32.46 -18.77 51.51
CA PHE A 19 -32.47 -19.95 52.36
C PHE A 19 -31.15 -20.70 52.13
N LEU A 20 -30.29 -20.68 53.15
CA LEU A 20 -29.18 -21.62 53.31
C LEU A 20 -29.78 -23.00 53.61
N SER A 21 -29.92 -23.83 52.59
CA SER A 21 -29.92 -25.29 52.74
C SER A 21 -28.60 -25.81 52.19
N SER A 22 -27.69 -26.11 53.11
CA SER A 22 -26.47 -26.86 52.85
C SER A 22 -26.83 -28.30 52.52
N ASP A 23 -26.99 -28.59 51.24
CA ASP A 23 -26.91 -29.94 50.70
C ASP A 23 -25.61 -30.10 49.93
N VAL A 24 -24.94 -31.19 50.26
CA VAL A 24 -23.67 -31.64 49.72
C VAL A 24 -23.76 -31.71 48.20
N VAL A 25 -22.99 -30.86 47.52
CA VAL A 25 -22.91 -30.83 46.05
C VAL A 25 -22.19 -32.09 45.59
N LEU A 26 -22.98 -33.09 45.20
CA LEU A 26 -22.56 -34.26 44.45
C LEU A 26 -22.44 -33.89 42.96
N ALA A 27 -21.40 -34.38 42.30
CA ALA A 27 -21.15 -34.27 40.86
C ALA A 27 -22.39 -34.61 40.02
N GLU A 28 -23.03 -33.64 39.35
CA GLU A 28 -24.23 -33.97 38.55
C GLU A 28 -24.57 -33.07 37.35
N ALA A 29 -23.72 -32.15 36.89
CA ALA A 29 -24.03 -31.39 35.66
C ALA A 29 -22.79 -31.03 34.83
N GLY A 30 -22.48 -31.84 33.82
CA GLY A 30 -21.86 -31.32 32.60
C GLY A 30 -22.99 -30.89 31.68
N SER A 31 -22.95 -29.66 31.17
CA SER A 31 -23.90 -29.17 30.14
C SER A 31 -23.77 -30.03 28.89
N CYS A 32 -24.73 -30.93 28.69
CA CYS A 32 -24.83 -31.74 27.49
C CYS A 32 -25.09 -30.85 26.26
N GLY A 33 -24.52 -31.21 25.11
CA GLY A 33 -24.63 -30.41 23.90
C GLY A 33 -23.57 -29.32 23.72
N GLU A 34 -22.57 -29.25 24.62
CA GLU A 34 -21.42 -28.35 24.46
C GLU A 34 -20.37 -28.92 23.50
N VAL A 35 -19.80 -28.06 22.67
CA VAL A 35 -18.70 -28.42 21.79
C VAL A 35 -17.39 -28.49 22.58
N ARG A 36 -16.65 -29.56 22.33
CA ARG A 36 -15.32 -29.84 22.87
C ARG A 36 -14.37 -29.95 21.69
N TYR A 37 -13.24 -29.24 21.72
CA TYR A 37 -12.28 -29.29 20.62
C TYR A 37 -10.87 -28.95 21.09
N ASP A 38 -9.88 -29.35 20.29
CA ASP A 38 -8.52 -28.81 20.35
C ASP A 38 -7.94 -28.71 18.94
N ILE A 39 -7.18 -27.63 18.70
CA ILE A 39 -6.44 -27.42 17.45
C ILE A 39 -5.04 -27.95 17.68
N THR A 40 -4.62 -28.91 16.86
CA THR A 40 -3.37 -29.68 17.05
C THR A 40 -2.27 -29.29 16.06
N ASP A 41 -2.64 -28.73 14.91
CA ASP A 41 -1.72 -28.21 13.90
C ASP A 41 -2.42 -27.08 13.15
N PHE A 42 -1.71 -25.97 12.98
CA PHE A 42 -2.13 -24.84 12.18
C PHE A 42 -0.96 -24.44 11.29
N ASN A 43 -1.14 -24.54 9.99
CA ASN A 43 -0.06 -24.32 9.03
C ASN A 43 -0.50 -23.36 7.94
N ILE A 44 0.33 -22.34 7.70
CA ILE A 44 0.20 -21.42 6.58
C ILE A 44 1.22 -21.80 5.51
N ASN A 45 0.75 -21.91 4.27
CA ASN A 45 1.59 -22.07 3.10
C ASN A 45 1.04 -21.18 1.98
N ASN A 46 1.71 -20.06 1.73
CA ASN A 46 1.24 -18.98 0.85
C ASN A 46 -0.20 -18.54 1.20
N GLU A 47 -1.14 -18.63 0.26
CA GLU A 47 -2.56 -18.31 0.45
C GLU A 47 -3.37 -19.43 1.11
N LYS A 48 -2.75 -20.59 1.41
CA LYS A 48 -3.46 -21.75 1.98
C LYS A 48 -3.26 -21.87 3.49
N ILE A 49 -4.37 -22.07 4.18
CA ILE A 49 -4.42 -22.26 5.64
C ILE A 49 -4.95 -23.65 5.91
N THR A 50 -4.17 -24.48 6.60
CA THR A 50 -4.61 -25.83 7.01
C THR A 50 -4.75 -25.89 8.52
N ILE A 51 -5.95 -26.28 8.98
CA ILE A 51 -6.31 -26.44 10.38
C ILE A 51 -6.59 -27.92 10.64
N LYS A 52 -5.88 -28.52 11.60
CA LYS A 52 -6.11 -29.88 12.05
C LYS A 52 -6.40 -29.94 13.53
N GLY A 53 -7.28 -30.84 13.92
CA GLY A 53 -7.67 -30.99 15.31
C GLY A 53 -8.64 -32.12 15.51
N TRP A 54 -9.33 -32.08 16.63
CA TRP A 54 -10.47 -32.94 16.93
C TRP A 54 -11.60 -32.10 17.53
N ALA A 55 -12.84 -32.51 17.30
CA ALA A 55 -14.00 -31.83 17.88
C ALA A 55 -15.17 -32.80 18.07
N PHE A 56 -15.91 -32.66 19.16
CA PHE A 56 -17.08 -33.49 19.49
C PHE A 56 -18.08 -32.72 20.36
N ILE A 57 -19.26 -33.31 20.57
CA ILE A 57 -20.32 -32.74 21.43
C ILE A 57 -20.45 -33.57 22.70
N SER A 58 -20.40 -32.92 23.87
CA SER A 58 -20.57 -33.59 25.17
C SER A 58 -21.93 -34.30 25.27
N CYS A 59 -21.95 -35.44 25.95
CA CYS A 59 -23.15 -36.27 26.15
C CYS A 59 -23.87 -36.67 24.85
N THR A 60 -23.12 -36.94 23.79
CA THR A 60 -23.69 -37.50 22.57
C THR A 60 -22.85 -38.66 22.03
N GLN A 61 -23.45 -39.49 21.20
CA GLN A 61 -22.76 -40.55 20.49
C GLN A 61 -21.95 -39.95 19.32
N ASN A 62 -20.64 -39.79 19.50
CA ASN A 62 -19.74 -39.12 18.54
C ASN A 62 -18.86 -40.13 17.78
N TYR A 63 -19.46 -41.18 17.22
CA TYR A 63 -18.74 -42.13 16.37
C TYR A 63 -19.14 -41.97 14.89
N THR A 64 -18.36 -42.57 14.01
CA THR A 64 -18.61 -42.67 12.56
C THR A 64 -19.28 -43.99 12.20
N GLU A 65 -18.87 -45.09 12.83
CA GLU A 65 -19.51 -46.39 12.67
C GLU A 65 -19.46 -47.15 14.00
N TYR A 66 -20.54 -47.85 14.35
CA TYR A 66 -20.59 -48.73 15.51
C TYR A 66 -20.76 -50.18 15.07
N ASN A 67 -19.70 -50.96 15.25
CA ASN A 67 -19.65 -52.39 14.88
C ASN A 67 -19.93 -53.33 16.06
N GLY A 68 -20.36 -52.81 17.21
CA GLY A 68 -20.65 -53.61 18.39
C GLY A 68 -22.02 -54.29 18.38
N GLY A 69 -22.18 -55.28 19.26
CA GLY A 69 -23.37 -56.14 19.33
C GLY A 69 -24.55 -55.60 20.14
N ASP A 70 -24.41 -54.43 20.78
CA ASP A 70 -25.48 -53.86 21.62
C ASP A 70 -26.61 -53.30 20.75
N SER A 71 -27.79 -53.93 20.83
CA SER A 71 -28.99 -53.54 20.07
C SER A 71 -29.63 -52.25 20.58
N THR A 72 -29.26 -51.76 21.76
CA THR A 72 -29.74 -50.48 22.31
C THR A 72 -29.00 -49.28 21.72
N ILE A 73 -27.83 -49.50 21.11
CA ILE A 73 -27.06 -48.48 20.41
C ILE A 73 -27.53 -48.46 18.95
N LYS A 74 -28.11 -47.33 18.53
CA LYS A 74 -28.55 -47.13 17.15
C LYS A 74 -27.36 -47.26 16.20
N LYS A 75 -27.35 -48.29 15.35
CA LYS A 75 -26.30 -48.53 14.34
C LYS A 75 -26.27 -47.52 13.18
N THR A 76 -26.84 -46.33 13.37
CA THR A 76 -27.02 -45.28 12.35
C THR A 76 -25.72 -44.57 11.98
N GLY A 77 -24.56 -45.18 12.26
CA GLY A 77 -23.26 -44.67 11.85
C GLY A 77 -22.93 -43.29 12.42
N GLY A 78 -23.34 -42.99 13.66
CA GLY A 78 -23.10 -41.81 14.51
C GLY A 78 -23.08 -40.40 13.85
N GLY A 79 -22.45 -40.21 12.70
CA GLY A 79 -22.72 -39.15 11.74
C GLY A 79 -21.90 -37.90 12.03
N GLN A 80 -20.77 -38.08 12.72
CA GLN A 80 -19.95 -36.98 13.21
C GLN A 80 -19.44 -36.12 12.05
N LYS A 81 -19.85 -34.86 12.03
CA LYS A 81 -19.40 -33.86 11.06
C LYS A 81 -18.89 -32.62 11.76
N ILE A 82 -17.86 -32.03 11.18
CA ILE A 82 -17.19 -30.84 11.69
C ILE A 82 -17.18 -29.82 10.57
N LYS A 83 -17.69 -28.64 10.88
CA LYS A 83 -17.81 -27.53 9.95
C LYS A 83 -17.03 -26.34 10.48
N ILE A 84 -16.15 -25.77 9.65
CA ILE A 84 -15.38 -24.58 9.99
C ILE A 84 -15.67 -23.49 8.97
N ARG A 85 -15.79 -22.25 9.45
CA ARG A 85 -15.90 -21.06 8.61
C ARG A 85 -14.92 -19.99 9.08
N ALA A 86 -14.49 -19.16 8.14
CA ALA A 86 -13.77 -17.93 8.44
C ALA A 86 -14.77 -16.76 8.53
N ILE A 87 -14.51 -15.82 9.42
CA ILE A 87 -15.32 -14.61 9.62
C ILE A 87 -14.43 -13.37 9.74
N ASP A 88 -14.94 -12.22 9.30
CA ASP A 88 -14.29 -10.91 9.47
C ASP A 88 -14.44 -10.35 10.90
N GLU A 89 -13.97 -9.14 11.13
CA GLU A 89 -14.08 -8.45 12.42
C GLU A 89 -15.54 -8.19 12.82
N ASN A 90 -16.43 -7.96 11.85
CA ASN A 90 -17.86 -7.74 12.03
C ASN A 90 -18.66 -9.04 12.24
N GLY A 91 -18.03 -10.21 12.02
CA GLY A 91 -18.67 -11.51 12.14
C GLY A 91 -19.34 -12.01 10.85
N ASN A 92 -19.15 -11.34 9.72
CA ASN A 92 -19.60 -11.81 8.42
C ASN A 92 -18.72 -12.96 7.95
N GLN A 93 -19.32 -13.95 7.29
CA GLN A 93 -18.56 -15.07 6.75
C GLN A 93 -17.70 -14.63 5.56
N VAL A 94 -16.42 -15.01 5.57
CA VAL A 94 -15.50 -14.82 4.44
C VAL A 94 -15.24 -16.15 3.74
N GLY A 95 -15.43 -16.17 2.42
CA GLY A 95 -15.37 -17.39 1.62
C GLY A 95 -16.42 -18.43 2.03
N ASN A 96 -16.19 -19.69 1.62
CA ASN A 96 -17.09 -20.79 1.90
C ASN A 96 -16.74 -21.50 3.21
N ALA A 97 -17.75 -21.90 3.97
CA ALA A 97 -17.59 -22.83 5.08
C ALA A 97 -17.21 -24.22 4.55
N VAL A 98 -16.26 -24.89 5.19
CA VAL A 98 -15.79 -26.22 4.81
C VAL A 98 -16.30 -27.24 5.83
N GLU A 99 -16.86 -28.33 5.35
CA GLU A 99 -17.41 -29.43 6.14
C GLU A 99 -16.62 -30.71 5.86
N VAL A 100 -16.31 -31.47 6.91
CA VAL A 100 -15.71 -32.79 6.81
C VAL A 100 -16.43 -33.77 7.72
N ASN A 101 -16.48 -35.03 7.31
CA ASN A 101 -16.79 -36.12 8.22
C ASN A 101 -15.61 -36.26 9.20
N GLY A 102 -15.90 -36.49 10.49
CA GLY A 102 -14.87 -37.01 11.39
C GLY A 102 -14.31 -38.28 10.77
N SER A 103 -12.98 -38.37 10.54
CA SER A 103 -12.21 -39.47 9.89
C SER A 103 -11.35 -39.11 8.68
N ASN A 104 -11.48 -37.92 8.07
CA ASN A 104 -10.81 -37.62 6.78
C ASN A 104 -9.29 -37.28 6.83
N THR A 105 -8.51 -37.66 7.88
CA THR A 105 -7.01 -37.84 8.00
C THR A 105 -6.46 -37.56 9.44
N PRO A 106 -5.21 -37.96 9.84
CA PRO A 106 -4.54 -39.27 9.87
C PRO A 106 -4.52 -39.93 11.28
N ARG A 107 -5.24 -39.39 12.29
CA ARG A 107 -5.29 -39.97 13.65
C ARG A 107 -6.73 -39.98 14.19
N ASN A 108 -7.18 -41.14 14.65
CA ASN A 108 -8.52 -41.33 15.20
C ASN A 108 -8.48 -41.24 16.72
N TYR A 109 -9.16 -40.24 17.29
CA TYR A 109 -9.13 -39.98 18.73
C TYR A 109 -10.29 -40.68 19.45
N ASN A 110 -9.97 -41.32 20.59
CA ASN A 110 -10.92 -42.10 21.39
C ASN A 110 -11.01 -41.51 22.79
N PHE A 111 -12.20 -41.01 23.16
CA PHE A 111 -12.42 -40.26 24.40
C PHE A 111 -13.17 -41.03 25.48
N TYR A 112 -13.50 -42.29 25.20
CA TYR A 112 -14.27 -43.15 26.08
C TYR A 112 -13.76 -43.05 27.54
N CYS A 113 -12.53 -43.49 27.82
CA CYS A 113 -11.98 -43.59 29.17
C CYS A 113 -11.78 -42.25 29.92
N GLN A 114 -11.93 -41.09 29.27
CA GLN A 114 -11.41 -39.82 29.78
C GLN A 114 -12.47 -38.88 30.35
N GLN A 115 -13.76 -39.23 30.27
CA GLN A 115 -14.83 -38.47 30.94
C GLN A 115 -15.35 -39.14 32.22
N TYR A 116 -14.79 -40.29 32.62
CA TYR A 116 -15.36 -41.12 33.67
C TYR A 116 -14.82 -40.87 35.08
N PHE A 117 -15.72 -41.14 36.01
CA PHE A 117 -15.43 -41.51 37.38
C PHE A 117 -15.17 -43.03 37.43
N PHE A 118 -14.00 -43.46 37.91
CA PHE A 118 -13.74 -44.88 38.15
C PHE A 118 -14.41 -45.31 39.45
N GLN A 119 -15.22 -46.36 39.41
CA GLN A 119 -15.81 -46.91 40.62
C GLN A 119 -14.81 -47.80 41.37
N ASN A 120 -14.00 -48.62 40.71
CA ASN A 120 -13.10 -49.53 41.42
C ASN A 120 -11.71 -49.64 40.80
N SER A 121 -11.52 -49.34 39.51
CA SER A 121 -10.19 -49.36 38.88
C SER A 121 -10.16 -48.71 37.49
N LYS A 122 -8.95 -48.30 37.05
CA LYS A 122 -8.71 -47.79 35.69
C LYS A 122 -9.12 -48.76 34.57
N SER A 123 -9.11 -50.08 34.82
CA SER A 123 -9.46 -51.11 33.84
C SER A 123 -10.96 -51.22 33.56
N GLU A 124 -11.82 -50.57 34.36
CA GLU A 124 -13.28 -50.55 34.15
C GLU A 124 -13.65 -49.99 32.77
N CYS A 125 -12.98 -48.93 32.33
CA CYS A 125 -13.26 -48.34 31.01
C CYS A 125 -12.88 -49.29 29.87
N THR A 126 -11.79 -50.05 30.01
CA THR A 126 -11.40 -51.07 29.03
C THR A 126 -12.43 -52.20 28.98
N ASN A 127 -12.96 -52.60 30.12
CA ASN A 127 -13.96 -53.66 30.21
C ASN A 127 -15.30 -53.25 29.58
N VAL A 128 -15.77 -52.02 29.80
CA VAL A 128 -17.06 -51.56 29.27
C VAL A 128 -16.97 -51.27 27.76
N TYR A 129 -15.88 -50.67 27.26
CA TYR A 129 -15.68 -50.49 25.81
C TYR A 129 -15.61 -51.82 25.05
N ASN A 130 -15.00 -52.85 25.65
CA ASN A 130 -14.88 -54.18 25.05
C ASN A 130 -16.10 -55.09 25.31
N GLY A 131 -17.10 -54.63 26.08
CA GLY A 131 -18.25 -55.44 26.50
C GLY A 131 -17.89 -56.70 27.31
N ARG A 132 -16.75 -56.70 28.04
CA ARG A 132 -16.26 -57.87 28.79
C ARG A 132 -16.34 -57.66 30.31
N ASN A 133 -16.89 -58.65 31.03
CA ASN A 133 -16.86 -58.81 32.50
C ASN A 133 -17.09 -57.53 33.31
N ILE A 134 -18.36 -57.11 33.42
CA ILE A 134 -18.82 -56.15 34.43
C ILE A 134 -18.82 -56.87 35.80
N PRO A 135 -17.93 -56.54 36.76
CA PRO A 135 -17.89 -57.24 38.06
C PRO A 135 -19.18 -57.06 38.86
N LYS A 136 -19.83 -58.13 39.34
CA LYS A 136 -20.94 -57.98 40.32
C LYS A 136 -20.40 -57.31 41.60
N PRO A 137 -21.02 -56.22 42.11
CA PRO A 137 -22.45 -55.84 41.99
C PRO A 137 -22.79 -54.81 40.89
N LEU A 138 -21.89 -54.52 39.93
CA LEU A 138 -22.11 -53.51 38.89
C LEU A 138 -23.21 -53.86 37.86
N VAL A 139 -23.80 -55.07 37.93
CA VAL A 139 -24.89 -55.51 37.04
C VAL A 139 -26.23 -54.87 37.44
N ASP A 140 -26.40 -54.49 38.71
CA ASP A 140 -27.64 -53.89 39.22
C ASP A 140 -27.64 -52.35 39.14
N LEU A 141 -26.47 -51.75 38.91
CA LEU A 141 -26.38 -50.40 38.38
C LEU A 141 -26.58 -50.53 36.87
N VAL A 142 -27.58 -49.86 36.31
CA VAL A 142 -27.88 -49.94 34.87
C VAL A 142 -26.81 -49.16 34.09
N TRP A 143 -25.61 -49.74 33.92
CA TRP A 143 -24.56 -49.21 33.04
C TRP A 143 -24.99 -49.44 31.60
N ASN A 144 -25.87 -48.57 31.13
CA ASN A 144 -26.22 -48.52 29.72
C ASN A 144 -25.25 -47.54 29.02
N ASN A 145 -24.83 -47.85 27.80
CA ASN A 145 -24.09 -46.90 26.97
C ASN A 145 -24.99 -45.77 26.45
N LYS A 146 -25.91 -45.27 27.30
CA LYS A 146 -26.78 -44.15 26.95
C LYS A 146 -26.13 -42.86 27.37
N CYS A 147 -26.10 -41.94 26.42
CA CYS A 147 -25.75 -40.55 26.62
C CYS A 147 -26.93 -39.78 27.24
N GLU A 148 -27.20 -39.98 28.52
CA GLU A 148 -28.26 -39.31 29.27
C GLU A 148 -27.72 -38.11 30.05
N ASP A 149 -28.44 -36.99 30.00
CA ASP A 149 -28.11 -35.76 30.73
C ASP A 149 -28.31 -35.94 32.24
N GLY A 150 -27.43 -35.33 33.03
CA GLY A 150 -27.49 -35.35 34.49
C GLY A 150 -27.33 -36.73 35.16
N LYS A 151 -26.97 -37.79 34.43
CA LYS A 151 -26.80 -39.14 35.02
C LYS A 151 -25.34 -39.47 35.30
N LYS A 152 -25.04 -39.73 36.59
CA LYS A 152 -23.69 -40.07 37.11
C LYS A 152 -22.98 -41.24 36.42
N ALA A 153 -23.72 -42.17 35.80
CA ALA A 153 -23.19 -43.35 35.12
C ALA A 153 -23.50 -43.38 33.60
N SER A 154 -23.92 -42.25 33.02
CA SER A 154 -24.18 -42.12 31.59
C SER A 154 -22.88 -42.19 30.80
N GLN A 155 -22.89 -42.98 29.73
CA GLN A 155 -21.69 -43.25 28.93
C GLN A 155 -21.95 -42.97 27.46
N CYS A 156 -20.99 -42.29 26.84
CA CYS A 156 -21.01 -41.98 25.42
C CYS A 156 -19.89 -42.68 24.68
N LEU A 157 -20.19 -43.16 23.48
CA LEU A 157 -19.20 -43.69 22.57
C LEU A 157 -18.57 -42.55 21.79
N TYR A 158 -17.24 -42.59 21.72
CA TYR A 158 -16.42 -41.63 21.02
C TYR A 158 -15.44 -42.39 20.12
N GLN A 159 -15.51 -42.16 18.82
CA GLN A 159 -14.62 -42.75 17.84
C GLN A 159 -14.49 -41.81 16.63
N ASP A 160 -13.30 -41.68 16.06
CA ASP A 160 -13.06 -40.97 14.79
C ASP A 160 -13.48 -39.48 14.76
N ILE A 161 -13.12 -38.70 15.79
CA ILE A 161 -13.52 -37.29 15.90
C ILE A 161 -12.51 -36.26 15.36
N GLY A 162 -11.52 -36.71 14.58
CA GLY A 162 -10.46 -35.86 14.01
C GLY A 162 -10.88 -35.13 12.72
N PHE A 163 -10.22 -34.02 12.41
CA PHE A 163 -10.41 -33.27 11.16
C PHE A 163 -9.11 -32.67 10.61
N SER A 164 -9.10 -32.43 9.30
CA SER A 164 -8.11 -31.62 8.58
C SER A 164 -8.84 -30.82 7.50
N ILE A 165 -8.84 -29.49 7.64
CA ILE A 165 -9.52 -28.57 6.72
C ILE A 165 -8.50 -27.60 6.15
N THR A 166 -8.57 -27.36 4.84
CA THR A 166 -7.75 -26.35 4.17
C THR A 166 -8.63 -25.27 3.56
N PHE A 167 -8.32 -24.01 3.86
CA PHE A 167 -8.87 -22.83 3.22
C PHE A 167 -7.87 -22.27 2.20
N ASP A 168 -8.38 -21.72 1.11
CA ASP A 168 -7.61 -20.94 0.14
C ASP A 168 -8.08 -19.48 0.21
N THR A 169 -7.25 -18.64 0.82
CA THR A 169 -7.59 -17.24 1.06
C THR A 169 -7.59 -16.42 -0.22
N SER A 170 -6.97 -16.88 -1.31
CA SER A 170 -6.85 -16.11 -2.56
C SER A 170 -8.21 -15.71 -3.15
N SER A 171 -9.26 -16.46 -2.81
CA SER A 171 -10.65 -16.22 -3.20
C SER A 171 -11.43 -15.33 -2.23
N TRP A 172 -10.86 -14.98 -1.07
CA TRP A 172 -11.54 -14.21 -0.05
C TRP A 172 -11.62 -12.74 -0.45
N GLU A 173 -12.83 -12.20 -0.36
CA GLU A 173 -13.16 -10.81 -0.68
C GLU A 173 -12.95 -9.91 0.54
N VAL A 174 -11.70 -9.85 1.00
CA VAL A 174 -11.33 -9.12 2.21
C VAL A 174 -10.37 -7.98 1.86
N ASP A 175 -10.33 -6.97 2.72
CA ASP A 175 -9.37 -5.89 2.62
C ASP A 175 -7.95 -6.31 2.99
N ASP A 176 -6.98 -5.59 2.46
CA ASP A 176 -5.58 -5.89 2.70
C ASP A 176 -5.25 -5.64 4.17
N GLY A 177 -4.83 -6.70 4.87
CA GLY A 177 -4.61 -6.69 6.32
C GLY A 177 -5.87 -6.92 7.16
N GLU A 178 -7.01 -7.29 6.56
CA GLU A 178 -8.27 -7.58 7.24
C GLU A 178 -8.09 -8.66 8.32
N ARG A 179 -8.72 -8.46 9.48
CA ARG A 179 -8.65 -9.37 10.63
C ARG A 179 -9.66 -10.50 10.47
N ILE A 180 -9.16 -11.73 10.33
CA ILE A 180 -9.99 -12.92 10.16
C ILE A 180 -9.90 -13.84 11.38
N ARG A 181 -11.06 -14.37 11.79
CA ARG A 181 -11.22 -15.38 12.84
C ARG A 181 -11.85 -16.62 12.26
N PHE A 182 -11.71 -17.73 12.96
CA PHE A 182 -12.37 -18.98 12.58
C PHE A 182 -13.43 -19.36 13.60
N GLN A 183 -14.50 -19.97 13.13
CA GLN A 183 -15.52 -20.59 13.97
C GLN A 183 -15.72 -22.04 13.56
N LEU A 184 -15.96 -22.90 14.55
CA LEU A 184 -16.32 -24.31 14.34
C LEU A 184 -17.71 -24.61 14.87
N ALA A 185 -18.39 -25.53 14.18
CA ALA A 185 -19.62 -26.15 14.58
C ALA A 185 -19.53 -27.66 14.33
N VAL A 186 -20.25 -28.42 15.14
CA VAL A 186 -20.14 -29.87 15.20
C VAL A 186 -21.55 -30.45 15.17
N THR A 187 -21.73 -31.63 14.57
CA THR A 187 -23.01 -32.36 14.63
C THR A 187 -22.81 -33.86 14.57
N ASN A 188 -23.78 -34.59 15.09
CA ASN A 188 -23.92 -36.04 14.96
C ASN A 188 -25.41 -36.41 15.05
N GLN A 189 -25.77 -37.63 14.69
CA GLN A 189 -27.16 -38.07 14.63
C GLN A 189 -27.85 -38.02 15.99
N ASP A 190 -27.16 -38.41 17.07
CA ASP A 190 -27.69 -38.37 18.44
C ASP A 190 -27.98 -36.92 18.88
N TYR A 191 -27.13 -35.97 18.51
CA TYR A 191 -27.35 -34.54 18.74
C TYR A 191 -28.58 -34.02 18.00
N LYS A 192 -28.71 -34.35 16.70
CA LYS A 192 -29.86 -33.94 15.88
C LYS A 192 -31.17 -34.43 16.47
N GLU A 193 -31.21 -35.69 16.90
CA GLU A 193 -32.40 -36.29 17.50
C GLU A 193 -32.74 -35.70 18.87
N LYS A 194 -31.73 -35.48 19.73
CA LYS A 194 -31.94 -34.94 21.08
C LYS A 194 -32.37 -33.48 21.08
N TYR A 195 -31.77 -32.66 20.22
CA TYR A 195 -31.90 -31.20 20.28
C TYR A 195 -32.67 -30.61 19.10
N GLY A 196 -33.03 -31.42 18.08
CA GLY A 196 -33.74 -30.94 16.89
C GLY A 196 -32.95 -29.95 16.04
N LYS A 197 -31.62 -29.95 16.14
CA LYS A 197 -30.72 -28.99 15.47
C LYS A 197 -29.75 -29.70 14.54
N GLU A 198 -29.58 -29.15 13.34
CA GLU A 198 -28.63 -29.69 12.36
C GLU A 198 -27.17 -29.58 12.80
N TYR A 199 -26.80 -28.53 13.55
CA TYR A 199 -25.46 -28.28 14.06
C TYR A 199 -25.51 -27.64 15.44
N SER A 200 -24.42 -27.78 16.19
CA SER A 200 -24.16 -26.97 17.38
C SER A 200 -24.10 -25.47 17.04
N ASN A 201 -24.16 -24.63 18.06
CA ASN A 201 -23.82 -23.21 17.89
C ASN A 201 -22.36 -23.08 17.39
N TRP A 202 -22.08 -21.97 16.69
CA TRP A 202 -20.73 -21.61 16.26
C TRP A 202 -19.87 -21.21 17.46
N ASN A 203 -18.71 -21.83 17.58
CA ASN A 203 -17.72 -21.52 18.62
C ASN A 203 -16.50 -20.88 17.95
N VAL A 204 -16.06 -19.72 18.43
CA VAL A 204 -14.81 -19.10 17.98
C VAL A 204 -13.66 -20.03 18.36
N ILE A 205 -12.79 -20.27 17.38
CA ILE A 205 -11.63 -21.14 17.53
C ILE A 205 -10.53 -20.38 18.26
N SER A 206 -10.01 -21.00 19.31
CA SER A 206 -8.81 -20.57 20.02
C SER A 206 -7.71 -21.61 19.82
N ILE A 207 -6.46 -21.16 19.71
CA ILE A 207 -5.29 -22.03 19.56
C ILE A 207 -4.45 -21.92 20.82
N ASN A 208 -3.92 -23.03 21.31
CA ASN A 208 -3.03 -23.04 22.47
C ASN A 208 -1.60 -22.58 22.10
N LYS A 209 -0.85 -22.03 23.06
CA LYS A 209 0.51 -21.50 22.83
C LYS A 209 1.54 -22.53 22.34
N ALA A 210 1.28 -23.83 22.54
CA ALA A 210 2.23 -24.91 22.22
C ALA A 210 2.04 -25.42 20.79
N VAL A 211 0.83 -25.32 20.25
CA VAL A 211 0.52 -25.44 18.83
C VAL A 211 0.87 -24.11 18.18
N LYS A 212 2.16 -23.75 18.24
CA LYS A 212 2.67 -22.56 17.56
C LYS A 212 2.32 -22.72 16.09
N PRO A 213 1.48 -21.83 15.54
CA PRO A 213 1.16 -21.92 14.13
C PRO A 213 2.44 -21.75 13.31
N LYS A 214 2.62 -22.62 12.33
CA LYS A 214 3.85 -22.68 11.54
C LYS A 214 3.74 -21.70 10.39
N ASN A 215 4.73 -20.79 10.37
CA ASN A 215 5.02 -19.83 9.30
C ASN A 215 4.00 -18.69 9.16
N ASN A 216 4.51 -17.48 8.93
CA ASN A 216 3.76 -16.46 8.20
C ASN A 216 4.03 -16.66 6.70
N SER A 217 3.19 -16.08 5.86
CA SER A 217 3.50 -15.86 4.45
C SER A 217 3.35 -14.39 4.11
N ASP A 218 3.73 -14.00 2.89
CA ASP A 218 3.46 -12.65 2.37
C ASP A 218 1.96 -12.36 2.23
N TYR A 219 1.10 -13.40 2.34
CA TYR A 219 -0.34 -13.31 2.11
C TYR A 219 -1.18 -13.53 3.36
N VAL A 220 -0.64 -14.21 4.37
CA VAL A 220 -1.34 -14.48 5.63
C VAL A 220 -0.35 -14.34 6.77
N GLU A 221 -0.65 -13.40 7.66
CA GLU A 221 0.11 -13.15 8.88
C GLU A 221 -0.71 -13.53 10.09
N ILE A 222 -0.07 -14.06 11.11
CA ILE A 222 -0.72 -14.37 12.38
C ILE A 222 -0.57 -13.16 13.30
N GLU A 223 -1.68 -12.64 13.80
CA GLU A 223 -1.67 -11.50 14.71
C GLU A 223 -1.03 -11.92 16.03
N LYS A 224 0.12 -11.32 16.37
CA LYS A 224 0.82 -11.59 17.64
C LYS A 224 -0.04 -11.12 18.80
N ASN A 225 -0.55 -12.05 19.59
CA ASN A 225 -1.23 -11.77 20.84
C ASN A 225 -0.88 -12.85 21.89
N ASN A 226 -1.19 -12.60 23.16
CA ASN A 226 -0.98 -13.57 24.24
C ASN A 226 -2.07 -14.68 24.24
N SER A 227 -2.74 -14.93 23.10
CA SER A 227 -3.80 -15.94 23.04
C SER A 227 -3.21 -17.34 23.22
N GLY A 228 -3.97 -18.20 23.90
CA GLY A 228 -3.56 -19.58 24.12
C GLY A 228 -2.60 -19.80 25.29
N GLU A 229 -2.30 -18.78 26.11
CA GLU A 229 -1.52 -18.94 27.35
C GLU A 229 -2.29 -19.57 28.50
N TYR A 230 -3.63 -19.47 28.46
CA TYR A 230 -4.53 -19.95 29.49
C TYR A 230 -5.48 -21.00 28.90
N LEU A 231 -5.96 -21.88 29.75
CA LEU A 231 -6.93 -22.93 29.44
C LEU A 231 -8.14 -22.72 30.33
N ARG A 232 -9.32 -22.56 29.74
CA ARG A 232 -10.58 -22.54 30.49
C ARG A 232 -11.02 -23.97 30.77
N MET A 233 -11.17 -24.31 32.04
CA MET A 233 -11.74 -25.59 32.47
C MET A 233 -13.23 -25.60 32.18
N ILE A 234 -13.71 -26.65 31.51
CA ILE A 234 -15.09 -26.73 31.02
C ILE A 234 -15.86 -27.92 31.62
N VAL A 235 -15.16 -28.81 32.33
CA VAL A 235 -15.78 -29.91 33.07
C VAL A 235 -15.95 -29.56 34.56
N PRO A 236 -17.04 -29.99 35.21
CA PRO A 236 -17.35 -29.69 36.62
C PRO A 236 -16.33 -30.24 37.63
N GLU A 237 -15.62 -31.34 37.29
CA GLU A 237 -14.81 -32.13 38.22
C GLU A 237 -13.60 -32.83 37.56
N GLY A 238 -12.72 -32.07 36.90
CA GLY A 238 -11.51 -32.64 36.30
C GLY A 238 -10.45 -32.97 37.37
N ILE A 239 -10.14 -34.26 37.57
CA ILE A 239 -9.11 -34.69 38.54
C ILE A 239 -7.72 -34.48 37.96
N PHE A 240 -6.89 -33.71 38.66
CA PHE A 240 -5.50 -33.49 38.25
C PHE A 240 -4.65 -34.77 38.37
N THR A 241 -3.74 -34.96 37.42
CA THR A 241 -2.62 -35.89 37.55
C THR A 241 -1.31 -35.13 37.71
N ASP A 242 -0.26 -35.82 38.16
CA ASP A 242 1.09 -35.32 38.01
C ASP A 242 1.60 -35.55 36.58
N VAL A 243 2.86 -35.15 36.32
CA VAL A 243 3.52 -35.30 35.02
C VAL A 243 3.80 -36.76 34.65
N ASN A 244 3.78 -37.68 35.62
CA ASN A 244 3.93 -39.12 35.39
C ASN A 244 2.58 -39.80 35.09
N GLY A 245 1.46 -39.08 35.28
CA GLY A 245 0.11 -39.59 35.04
C GLY A 245 -0.53 -40.25 36.26
N ASP A 246 0.06 -40.08 37.45
CA ASP A 246 -0.53 -40.50 38.71
C ASP A 246 -1.51 -39.45 39.20
N TYR A 247 -2.65 -39.89 39.72
CA TYR A 247 -3.64 -38.96 40.27
C TYR A 247 -3.10 -38.28 41.52
N VAL A 248 -3.38 -36.99 41.65
CA VAL A 248 -2.87 -36.20 42.75
C VAL A 248 -3.84 -36.21 43.92
N VAL A 249 -3.40 -36.82 45.02
CA VAL A 249 -4.08 -36.84 46.32
C VAL A 249 -3.25 -36.08 47.33
N GLU A 250 -3.86 -35.09 47.99
CA GLU A 250 -3.15 -34.12 48.84
C GLU A 250 -3.98 -33.73 50.07
N ASP A 251 -3.32 -33.18 51.08
CA ASP A 251 -3.96 -32.49 52.19
C ASP A 251 -4.35 -31.03 51.83
N ALA A 252 -4.99 -30.31 52.77
CA ALA A 252 -5.42 -28.93 52.57
C ALA A 252 -4.27 -27.93 52.29
N ASN A 253 -3.04 -28.28 52.68
CA ASN A 253 -1.84 -27.48 52.50
C ASN A 253 -1.11 -27.82 51.18
N GLY A 254 -1.58 -28.83 50.45
CA GLY A 254 -0.98 -29.30 49.21
C GLY A 254 0.16 -30.29 49.38
N ASN A 255 0.33 -30.89 50.56
CA ASN A 255 1.29 -31.97 50.75
C ASN A 255 0.73 -33.27 50.18
N LYS A 256 1.60 -34.06 49.52
CA LYS A 256 1.24 -35.37 48.98
C LYS A 256 0.73 -36.30 50.09
N CYS A 257 -0.37 -36.97 49.80
CA CYS A 257 -1.05 -37.91 50.68
C CYS A 257 -1.25 -39.26 50.00
N ASN A 258 -1.56 -40.28 50.81
CA ASN A 258 -2.05 -41.56 50.31
C ASN A 258 -3.56 -41.67 50.57
N CYS A 259 -4.30 -42.17 49.58
CA CYS A 259 -5.66 -42.66 49.79
C CYS A 259 -5.79 -44.06 49.18
N THR A 260 -6.36 -44.98 49.96
CA THR A 260 -6.61 -46.38 49.55
C THR A 260 -7.94 -46.55 48.81
N ALA A 261 -8.84 -45.56 48.89
CA ALA A 261 -10.09 -45.56 48.15
C ALA A 261 -9.84 -45.21 46.68
N VAL A 262 -10.32 -46.07 45.77
CA VAL A 262 -10.25 -45.83 44.32
C VAL A 262 -11.37 -44.88 43.87
N ARG A 263 -12.46 -44.81 44.64
CA ARG A 263 -13.55 -43.86 44.43
C ARG A 263 -13.17 -42.50 44.99
N LYS A 264 -13.68 -41.45 44.35
CA LYS A 264 -13.77 -40.10 44.92
C LYS A 264 -14.88 -40.08 45.99
N ASP A 265 -14.67 -40.87 47.04
CA ASP A 265 -15.44 -40.82 48.28
C ASP A 265 -14.63 -40.03 49.30
N TYR A 266 -15.00 -38.76 49.45
CA TYR A 266 -14.32 -37.81 50.32
C TYR A 266 -14.39 -38.17 51.81
N SER A 267 -15.31 -39.05 52.22
CA SER A 267 -15.38 -39.53 53.59
C SER A 267 -14.23 -40.49 53.90
N SER A 268 -13.79 -41.25 52.90
CA SER A 268 -12.82 -42.35 53.02
C SER A 268 -11.36 -41.90 52.90
N CYS A 269 -11.09 -40.70 52.36
CA CYS A 269 -9.72 -40.19 52.17
C CYS A 269 -9.25 -39.17 53.22
N LYS A 270 -10.04 -38.82 54.25
CA LYS A 270 -9.67 -37.77 55.24
C LYS A 270 -8.35 -38.10 55.96
N PRO A 271 -7.44 -37.12 56.17
CA PRO A 271 -7.60 -35.68 55.92
C PRO A 271 -7.34 -35.23 54.46
N CYS A 272 -7.02 -36.18 53.57
CA CYS A 272 -6.62 -35.93 52.20
C CYS A 272 -7.81 -35.92 51.23
N SER A 273 -7.59 -35.40 50.03
CA SER A 273 -8.57 -35.36 48.94
C SER A 273 -7.90 -35.44 47.59
N TRP A 274 -8.66 -35.93 46.61
CA TRP A 274 -8.35 -35.78 45.20
C TRP A 274 -8.29 -34.30 44.84
N SER A 275 -7.29 -33.90 44.05
CA SER A 275 -7.15 -32.53 43.56
C SER A 275 -8.05 -32.31 42.34
N ASP A 276 -9.14 -31.58 42.55
CA ASP A 276 -10.14 -31.28 41.51
C ASP A 276 -9.96 -29.88 40.92
N ALA A 277 -10.03 -29.78 39.60
CA ALA A 277 -10.13 -28.50 38.89
C ALA A 277 -11.52 -27.87 39.05
N VAL A 278 -11.58 -26.56 38.92
CA VAL A 278 -12.81 -25.76 39.02
C VAL A 278 -13.30 -25.41 37.63
N GLN A 279 -14.51 -25.82 37.28
CA GLN A 279 -15.17 -25.42 36.04
C GLN A 279 -15.29 -23.91 35.91
N GLY A 280 -15.14 -23.42 34.68
CA GLY A 280 -15.19 -22.01 34.33
C GLY A 280 -13.88 -21.26 34.61
N GLN A 281 -13.01 -21.79 35.47
CA GLN A 281 -11.74 -21.13 35.81
C GLN A 281 -10.70 -21.26 34.70
N SER A 282 -9.88 -20.22 34.55
CA SER A 282 -8.80 -20.18 33.56
C SER A 282 -7.46 -20.47 34.22
N TYR A 283 -6.82 -21.55 33.81
CA TYR A 283 -5.52 -21.99 34.33
C TYR A 283 -4.41 -21.62 33.35
N LYS A 284 -3.31 -21.06 33.86
CA LYS A 284 -2.15 -20.73 33.02
C LYS A 284 -1.43 -22.01 32.61
N ILE A 285 -1.10 -22.16 31.33
CA ILE A 285 -0.29 -23.29 30.85
C ILE A 285 1.13 -23.10 31.36
N SER A 286 1.69 -24.13 32.01
CA SER A 286 3.08 -24.13 32.47
C SER A 286 4.06 -24.07 31.28
N SER A 287 5.31 -23.67 31.52
CA SER A 287 6.40 -23.82 30.55
C SER A 287 7.11 -25.17 30.67
N TYR A 288 6.59 -26.10 31.49
CA TYR A 288 7.18 -27.42 31.75
C TYR A 288 7.53 -28.17 30.45
N THR A 289 8.76 -28.67 30.40
CA THR A 289 9.25 -29.52 29.31
C THR A 289 9.93 -30.73 29.93
N GLY A 290 9.48 -31.93 29.55
CA GLY A 290 9.85 -33.18 30.21
C GLY A 290 8.73 -34.22 30.07
N ALA A 291 9.02 -35.51 30.23
CA ALA A 291 8.02 -36.58 30.14
C ALA A 291 7.13 -36.50 28.88
N SER A 292 7.69 -36.15 27.72
CA SER A 292 6.98 -35.90 26.43
C SER A 292 6.14 -34.61 26.34
N PHE A 293 6.08 -33.80 27.40
CA PHE A 293 5.54 -32.44 27.33
C PHE A 293 6.57 -31.49 26.72
N VAL A 294 6.09 -30.58 25.88
CA VAL A 294 6.82 -29.45 25.31
C VAL A 294 6.03 -28.18 25.61
N ASN A 295 6.62 -27.24 26.36
CA ASN A 295 5.96 -26.00 26.80
C ASN A 295 4.58 -26.21 27.45
N GLY A 296 4.48 -27.24 28.29
CA GLY A 296 3.27 -27.60 29.01
C GLY A 296 2.22 -28.32 28.17
N TYR A 297 2.52 -28.75 26.94
CA TYR A 297 1.60 -29.55 26.12
C TYR A 297 2.22 -30.89 25.72
N MET A 298 1.43 -31.95 25.85
CA MET A 298 1.76 -33.28 25.35
C MET A 298 0.75 -33.64 24.27
N SER A 299 1.25 -33.83 23.06
CA SER A 299 0.44 -34.29 21.94
C SER A 299 -0.10 -35.70 22.18
N SER A 300 -1.16 -36.05 21.47
CA SER A 300 -1.73 -37.39 21.44
C SER A 300 -0.71 -38.52 21.28
N SER A 301 -0.85 -39.57 22.10
CA SER A 301 -0.07 -40.80 22.05
C SER A 301 -0.90 -42.03 21.64
N VAL A 302 -0.26 -42.91 20.85
CA VAL A 302 -0.82 -44.16 20.34
C VAL A 302 -0.94 -45.20 21.46
N ASN A 303 -2.04 -45.96 21.49
CA ASN A 303 -2.29 -47.10 22.40
C ASN A 303 -2.11 -46.75 23.89
N SER A 304 -2.35 -45.50 24.26
CA SER A 304 -2.43 -45.09 25.67
C SER A 304 -3.53 -45.85 26.43
N TYR A 305 -4.51 -46.41 25.71
CA TYR A 305 -5.54 -47.32 26.22
C TYR A 305 -5.76 -48.45 25.21
N THR A 306 -5.30 -49.67 25.47
CA THR A 306 -5.59 -50.80 24.58
C THR A 306 -7.08 -51.12 24.64
N LEU A 307 -7.82 -50.71 23.62
CA LEU A 307 -9.26 -50.92 23.48
C LEU A 307 -9.50 -51.68 22.18
N MET A 308 -10.18 -52.83 22.26
CA MET A 308 -10.37 -53.90 21.27
C MET A 308 -9.07 -54.46 20.66
N SER A 309 -9.04 -55.77 20.38
CA SER A 309 -7.90 -56.38 19.71
C SER A 309 -7.82 -55.89 18.27
N GLY A 310 -6.78 -55.11 17.93
CA GLY A 310 -6.50 -54.66 16.57
C GLY A 310 -6.82 -53.20 16.26
N THR A 311 -7.38 -52.42 17.19
CA THR A 311 -7.65 -50.99 16.99
C THR A 311 -6.59 -50.10 17.66
N THR A 312 -6.07 -49.15 16.89
CA THR A 312 -5.08 -48.17 17.36
C THR A 312 -5.82 -46.98 17.99
N THR A 313 -5.63 -46.73 19.28
CA THR A 313 -6.32 -45.63 19.97
C THR A 313 -5.43 -44.42 20.15
N HIS A 314 -6.00 -43.21 20.08
CA HIS A 314 -5.30 -41.97 20.37
C HIS A 314 -5.98 -41.20 21.51
N SER A 315 -5.18 -40.74 22.49
CA SER A 315 -5.64 -39.80 23.53
C SER A 315 -5.73 -38.37 22.98
N PRO A 316 -6.55 -37.47 23.54
CA PRO A 316 -6.61 -36.06 23.14
C PRO A 316 -5.36 -35.23 23.39
N GLY A 317 -4.36 -35.77 24.09
CA GLY A 317 -3.25 -35.00 24.62
C GLY A 317 -3.55 -34.43 26.01
N LYS A 318 -2.54 -33.78 26.58
CA LYS A 318 -2.57 -33.29 27.96
C LYS A 318 -1.92 -31.92 28.06
N TYR A 319 -2.34 -31.15 29.06
CA TYR A 319 -1.72 -29.88 29.41
C TYR A 319 -1.19 -29.90 30.84
N VAL A 320 -0.03 -29.30 31.05
CA VAL A 320 0.48 -28.92 32.37
C VAL A 320 0.00 -27.50 32.66
N VAL A 321 -0.67 -27.32 33.78
CA VAL A 321 -1.22 -26.04 34.22
C VAL A 321 -0.73 -25.66 35.60
N ARG A 322 -0.70 -24.35 35.86
CA ARG A 322 -0.32 -23.76 37.14
C ARG A 322 -1.54 -23.66 38.05
N VAL A 323 -1.39 -24.13 39.29
CA VAL A 323 -2.45 -24.09 40.32
C VAL A 323 -1.94 -23.47 41.63
N SER A 324 -2.88 -23.09 42.52
CA SER A 324 -2.59 -22.59 43.87
C SER A 324 -1.90 -23.65 44.75
N ASN A 325 -1.29 -23.23 45.88
CA ASN A 325 -0.68 -24.15 46.85
C ASN A 325 -1.68 -24.70 47.88
N THR A 326 -2.70 -23.91 48.24
CA THR A 326 -3.75 -24.29 49.21
C THR A 326 -5.10 -24.48 48.54
N TRP A 327 -6.01 -25.20 49.20
CA TRP A 327 -7.44 -25.16 48.86
C TRP A 327 -8.06 -23.87 49.42
N ASP A 328 -8.93 -23.22 48.66
CA ASP A 328 -9.57 -21.96 49.08
C ASP A 328 -10.67 -22.19 50.14
N ASN A 329 -11.22 -23.42 50.19
CA ASN A 329 -12.22 -23.82 51.19
C ASN A 329 -12.13 -25.32 51.51
N VAL A 330 -12.02 -25.67 52.80
CA VAL A 330 -11.96 -27.05 53.31
C VAL A 330 -13.24 -27.86 53.02
N ALA A 331 -14.36 -27.16 52.79
CA ALA A 331 -15.66 -27.77 52.49
C ALA A 331 -15.80 -28.21 51.03
N THR A 332 -15.24 -27.47 50.07
CA THR A 332 -15.34 -27.79 48.63
C THR A 332 -14.10 -28.45 48.05
N ARG A 333 -12.93 -28.29 48.71
CA ARG A 333 -11.66 -29.01 48.43
C ARG A 333 -11.20 -28.92 46.97
N LYS A 334 -11.49 -27.78 46.33
CA LYS A 334 -11.16 -27.52 44.93
C LYS A 334 -9.82 -26.78 44.78
N ARG A 335 -9.11 -27.07 43.69
CA ARG A 335 -7.83 -26.44 43.31
C ARG A 335 -8.06 -25.31 42.32
N TYR A 336 -7.90 -24.08 42.77
CA TYR A 336 -8.03 -22.90 41.93
C TYR A 336 -6.74 -22.61 41.12
N PRO A 337 -6.83 -21.82 40.04
CA PRO A 337 -5.66 -21.31 39.34
C PRO A 337 -4.71 -20.59 40.30
N GLY A 338 -3.40 -20.70 40.04
CA GLY A 338 -2.36 -20.04 40.83
C GLY A 338 -0.99 -20.34 40.25
N ASP A 339 0.09 -19.91 40.91
CA ASP A 339 1.46 -20.05 40.40
C ASP A 339 2.36 -20.88 41.31
N ALA A 340 1.80 -21.78 42.13
CA ALA A 340 2.59 -22.52 43.11
C ALA A 340 3.17 -23.81 42.54
N LYS A 341 2.40 -24.53 41.71
CA LYS A 341 2.77 -25.87 41.25
C LYS A 341 2.15 -26.25 39.92
N ASP A 342 2.76 -27.28 39.34
CA ASP A 342 2.38 -27.84 38.05
C ASP A 342 1.51 -29.09 38.26
N MET A 343 0.36 -29.11 37.58
CA MET A 343 -0.55 -30.24 37.54
C MET A 343 -1.01 -30.50 36.12
N VAL A 344 -1.43 -31.72 35.82
CA VAL A 344 -1.79 -32.15 34.47
C VAL A 344 -3.30 -32.32 34.34
N VAL A 345 -3.85 -31.82 33.23
CA VAL A 345 -5.24 -32.00 32.81
C VAL A 345 -5.31 -32.60 31.42
N GLN A 346 -6.40 -33.32 31.13
CA GLN A 346 -6.65 -33.81 29.77
C GLN A 346 -7.07 -32.65 28.86
N ALA A 347 -6.63 -32.66 27.60
CA ALA A 347 -7.02 -31.65 26.63
C ALA A 347 -8.55 -31.67 26.36
N SER A 348 -9.22 -32.81 26.54
CA SER A 348 -10.70 -32.93 26.47
C SER A 348 -11.48 -32.13 27.50
N TRP A 349 -10.81 -31.68 28.56
CA TRP A 349 -11.44 -31.01 29.71
C TRP A 349 -11.30 -29.50 29.69
N VAL A 350 -10.60 -28.98 28.69
CA VAL A 350 -10.22 -27.58 28.61
C VAL A 350 -10.40 -27.04 27.19
N ILE A 351 -10.54 -25.73 27.07
CA ILE A 351 -10.45 -25.02 25.79
C ILE A 351 -9.42 -23.89 25.97
N PRO A 352 -8.51 -23.66 25.00
CA PRO A 352 -7.63 -22.50 25.03
C PRO A 352 -8.42 -21.20 25.19
N ASN A 353 -7.95 -20.32 26.07
CA ASN A 353 -8.55 -19.02 26.30
C ASN A 353 -7.82 -17.96 25.45
N GLY A 354 -8.58 -16.99 24.93
CA GLY A 354 -8.09 -15.94 24.04
C GLY A 354 -8.57 -16.09 22.60
N GLU A 355 -8.35 -15.05 21.81
CA GLU A 355 -8.81 -14.96 20.43
C GLU A 355 -7.66 -15.28 19.47
N PHE A 356 -7.88 -16.21 18.53
CA PHE A 356 -6.93 -16.46 17.45
C PHE A 356 -7.34 -15.69 16.20
N VAL A 357 -6.44 -14.82 15.73
CA VAL A 357 -6.69 -13.91 14.60
C VAL A 357 -5.55 -14.01 13.60
N ILE A 358 -5.90 -13.99 12.32
CA ILE A 358 -4.95 -13.81 11.21
C ILE A 358 -5.25 -12.50 10.49
N ARG A 359 -4.27 -11.98 9.77
CA ARG A 359 -4.40 -10.90 8.80
C ARG A 359 -4.17 -11.46 7.41
N VAL A 360 -5.01 -11.07 6.45
CA VAL A 360 -4.95 -11.55 5.07
C VAL A 360 -4.51 -10.42 4.14
N TYR A 361 -3.41 -10.63 3.41
CA TYR A 361 -2.77 -9.68 2.51
C TYR A 361 -2.76 -10.18 1.06
N ASN A 362 -3.94 -10.40 0.50
CA ASN A 362 -4.05 -10.97 -0.85
C ASN A 362 -3.95 -9.93 -1.97
N ASP A 363 -3.94 -8.64 -1.65
CA ASP A 363 -3.93 -7.61 -2.68
C ASP A 363 -2.49 -7.41 -3.21
N LYS A 364 -2.31 -7.63 -4.51
CA LYS A 364 -1.03 -7.43 -5.19
C LYS A 364 -0.74 -5.94 -5.31
N LYS A 365 0.51 -5.57 -5.06
CA LYS A 365 1.02 -4.20 -5.09
C LYS A 365 2.23 -4.09 -6.02
N CYS A 366 2.48 -2.90 -6.52
CA CYS A 366 3.55 -2.59 -7.46
C CYS A 366 4.89 -2.38 -6.75
N THR A 367 5.96 -3.00 -7.26
CA THR A 367 7.32 -2.73 -6.80
C THR A 367 7.78 -1.36 -7.32
N PRO A 368 8.38 -0.49 -6.49
CA PRO A 368 8.91 0.78 -6.97
C PRO A 368 9.97 0.65 -8.06
N THR A 369 9.86 1.54 -9.04
CA THR A 369 10.80 1.67 -10.15
C THR A 369 11.55 3.00 -10.05
N SER A 370 12.74 3.05 -10.63
CA SER A 370 13.56 4.27 -10.75
C SER A 370 13.87 4.51 -12.22
N PRO A 371 12.95 5.14 -12.99
CA PRO A 371 13.16 5.37 -14.41
C PRO A 371 14.38 6.27 -14.62
N SER A 372 15.29 5.86 -15.52
CA SER A 372 16.44 6.68 -15.91
C SER A 372 16.01 7.71 -16.95
N ILE A 373 15.86 8.96 -16.53
CA ILE A 373 15.36 10.04 -17.38
C ILE A 373 16.47 11.04 -17.65
N SER A 374 16.81 11.21 -18.92
CA SER A 374 17.75 12.23 -19.38
C SER A 374 17.14 13.03 -20.53
N ALA A 375 17.50 14.30 -20.62
CA ALA A 375 17.13 15.17 -21.73
C ALA A 375 18.36 15.93 -22.22
N SER A 376 18.39 16.22 -23.52
CA SER A 376 19.47 16.98 -24.16
C SER A 376 18.89 17.78 -25.32
N CYS A 377 19.48 18.94 -25.63
CA CYS A 377 18.95 19.76 -26.70
C CYS A 377 19.16 19.13 -28.07
N ASN A 378 18.18 19.35 -28.95
CA ASN A 378 18.14 18.85 -30.31
C ASN A 378 18.26 17.32 -30.42
N LYS A 379 17.88 16.60 -29.36
CA LYS A 379 17.84 15.14 -29.29
C LYS A 379 16.59 14.67 -28.60
N SER A 380 16.10 13.51 -29.03
CA SER A 380 15.08 12.75 -28.30
C SER A 380 15.76 11.91 -27.22
N SER A 381 15.16 11.85 -26.04
CA SER A 381 15.60 10.96 -24.96
C SER A 381 15.39 9.50 -25.36
N GLN A 382 16.11 8.60 -24.68
CA GLN A 382 15.66 7.21 -24.64
C GLN A 382 14.27 7.14 -23.99
N THR A 383 13.50 6.10 -24.36
CA THR A 383 12.22 5.86 -23.73
C THR A 383 12.46 5.39 -22.29
N PHE A 384 11.81 6.06 -21.34
CA PHE A 384 11.78 5.64 -19.94
C PHE A 384 10.41 5.09 -19.61
N SER A 385 10.33 4.15 -18.67
CA SER A 385 9.08 3.44 -18.38
C SER A 385 8.99 2.98 -16.94
N SER A 386 7.76 2.82 -16.48
CA SER A 386 7.39 2.15 -15.24
C SER A 386 6.32 1.12 -15.55
N THR A 387 6.53 -0.12 -15.11
CA THR A 387 5.58 -1.21 -15.29
C THR A 387 5.28 -1.84 -13.95
N CYS A 388 4.00 -2.12 -13.70
CA CYS A 388 3.52 -2.92 -12.61
C CYS A 388 2.94 -4.21 -13.19
N ASP A 389 3.65 -5.31 -12.99
CA ASP A 389 3.29 -6.60 -13.59
C ASP A 389 1.99 -7.18 -13.05
N GLU A 390 1.66 -6.90 -11.78
CA GLU A 390 0.42 -7.35 -11.16
C GLU A 390 0.00 -6.40 -10.03
N LEU A 391 -1.18 -5.80 -10.18
CA LEU A 391 -1.82 -4.90 -9.22
C LEU A 391 -3.25 -5.36 -8.96
N THR A 392 -3.66 -5.49 -7.71
CA THR A 392 -5.06 -5.72 -7.36
C THR A 392 -5.82 -4.41 -7.33
N VAL A 393 -6.93 -4.35 -8.08
CA VAL A 393 -7.84 -3.21 -8.17
C VAL A 393 -9.21 -3.64 -7.67
N LYS A 394 -9.81 -2.80 -6.82
CA LYS A 394 -11.13 -2.99 -6.22
C LYS A 394 -12.03 -1.82 -6.57
N ALA A 395 -13.23 -2.10 -7.03
CA ALA A 395 -14.30 -1.10 -7.12
C ALA A 395 -15.28 -1.37 -5.98
N ASN A 396 -15.56 -0.35 -5.17
CA ASN A 396 -16.44 -0.46 -4.01
C ASN A 396 -17.82 0.14 -4.32
N ALA A 397 -18.87 -0.47 -3.79
CA ALA A 397 -20.22 0.09 -3.78
C ALA A 397 -20.33 1.17 -2.70
N SER A 398 -21.40 1.98 -2.77
CA SER A 398 -21.62 3.09 -1.83
C SER A 398 -21.75 2.67 -0.36
N ASN A 399 -22.09 1.41 -0.10
CA ASN A 399 -22.15 0.81 1.23
C ASN A 399 -20.79 0.26 1.73
N GLY A 400 -19.71 0.43 0.95
CA GLY A 400 -18.37 -0.05 1.28
C GLY A 400 -18.08 -1.48 0.82
N GLU A 401 -19.06 -2.22 0.33
CA GLU A 401 -18.84 -3.59 -0.15
C GLU A 401 -18.05 -3.61 -1.46
N VAL A 402 -17.19 -4.62 -1.63
CA VAL A 402 -16.44 -4.81 -2.87
C VAL A 402 -17.41 -5.23 -3.98
N LYS A 403 -17.64 -4.34 -4.94
CA LYS A 403 -18.48 -4.57 -6.13
C LYS A 403 -17.73 -5.37 -7.20
N ALA A 404 -16.46 -5.04 -7.42
CA ALA A 404 -15.59 -5.75 -8.36
C ALA A 404 -14.15 -5.85 -7.84
N LYS A 405 -13.46 -6.95 -8.18
CA LYS A 405 -12.06 -7.20 -7.82
C LYS A 405 -11.33 -7.88 -8.97
N ALA A 406 -10.19 -7.34 -9.37
CA ALA A 406 -9.35 -7.89 -10.44
C ALA A 406 -7.86 -7.66 -10.18
N ASN A 407 -7.03 -8.53 -10.76
CA ASN A 407 -5.62 -8.26 -10.93
C ASN A 407 -5.38 -7.75 -12.35
N VAL A 408 -4.59 -6.68 -12.46
CA VAL A 408 -4.27 -6.00 -13.72
C VAL A 408 -2.77 -5.79 -13.87
N LYS A 409 -2.30 -5.70 -15.11
CA LYS A 409 -0.96 -5.21 -15.45
C LYS A 409 -1.07 -3.77 -15.91
N VAL A 410 -0.18 -2.88 -15.43
CA VAL A 410 -0.15 -1.47 -15.83
C VAL A 410 1.21 -1.12 -16.40
N SER A 411 1.24 -0.48 -17.56
CA SER A 411 2.48 -0.05 -18.21
C SER A 411 2.38 1.40 -18.66
N GLN A 412 3.41 2.18 -18.33
CA GLN A 412 3.53 3.57 -18.74
C GLN A 412 4.95 3.83 -19.27
N SER A 413 5.05 4.57 -20.38
CA SER A 413 6.32 5.01 -20.95
C SER A 413 6.27 6.46 -21.40
N GLY A 414 7.44 7.11 -21.41
CA GLY A 414 7.60 8.49 -21.83
C GLY A 414 8.88 8.72 -22.63
N SER A 415 8.87 9.76 -23.45
CA SER A 415 10.05 10.30 -24.14
C SER A 415 9.96 11.82 -24.27
N ILE A 416 11.11 12.47 -24.29
CA ILE A 416 11.23 13.93 -24.33
C ILE A 416 12.11 14.30 -25.53
N THR A 417 11.68 15.25 -26.34
CA THR A 417 12.49 15.87 -27.37
C THR A 417 12.59 17.36 -27.11
N THR A 418 13.81 17.87 -27.02
CA THR A 418 14.05 19.30 -26.81
C THR A 418 14.50 19.94 -28.11
N ILE A 419 13.98 21.13 -28.42
CA ILE A 419 14.28 21.90 -29.62
C ILE A 419 14.98 23.20 -29.20
N LEU A 420 16.12 23.50 -29.81
CA LEU A 420 16.87 24.74 -29.67
C LEU A 420 17.40 25.20 -31.03
N THR A 421 16.95 26.36 -31.51
CA THR A 421 17.39 26.87 -32.82
C THR A 421 17.41 28.41 -32.91
N PRO A 422 18.43 29.03 -33.53
CA PRO A 422 19.69 28.39 -33.95
C PRO A 422 20.56 28.04 -32.73
N ASP A 423 21.53 27.15 -32.91
CA ASP A 423 22.56 26.81 -31.91
C ASP A 423 23.75 27.79 -31.93
N THR A 424 23.82 28.66 -32.92
CA THR A 424 24.82 29.74 -33.04
C THR A 424 24.16 31.05 -33.52
N THR A 425 24.45 32.17 -32.86
CA THR A 425 23.94 33.51 -33.25
C THR A 425 24.83 34.64 -32.72
N TYR A 426 24.50 35.92 -32.96
CA TYR A 426 25.22 37.06 -32.37
C TYR A 426 24.71 37.39 -30.96
N ALA A 427 25.51 38.08 -30.15
CA ALA A 427 25.02 38.73 -28.93
C ALA A 427 23.93 39.76 -29.29
N GLY A 428 22.71 39.62 -28.77
CA GLY A 428 21.52 40.35 -29.25
C GLY A 428 20.67 39.58 -30.26
N GLY A 429 21.11 38.39 -30.67
CA GLY A 429 20.45 37.55 -31.67
C GLY A 429 19.29 36.74 -31.09
N GLY A 430 18.31 36.46 -31.96
CA GLY A 430 17.11 35.72 -31.60
C GLY A 430 17.29 34.20 -31.59
N PHE A 431 16.67 33.48 -30.65
CA PHE A 431 16.61 32.02 -30.58
C PHE A 431 15.23 31.49 -30.16
N LYS A 432 15.00 30.19 -30.41
CA LYS A 432 13.79 29.44 -30.06
C LYS A 432 14.15 28.26 -29.19
N PHE A 433 13.35 28.02 -28.15
CA PHE A 433 13.45 26.84 -27.31
C PHE A 433 12.06 26.24 -27.06
N GLY A 434 11.97 24.91 -27.03
CA GLY A 434 10.71 24.21 -26.78
C GLY A 434 10.93 22.74 -26.44
N ILE A 435 9.93 22.12 -25.84
CA ILE A 435 9.97 20.71 -25.43
C ILE A 435 8.74 20.01 -25.98
N ILE A 436 8.95 18.85 -26.60
CA ILE A 436 7.90 17.93 -27.00
C ILE A 436 8.01 16.71 -26.08
N TYR A 437 6.95 16.43 -25.36
CA TYR A 437 6.81 15.28 -24.48
C TYR A 437 5.79 14.31 -25.07
N TYR A 438 6.12 13.02 -25.09
CA TYR A 438 5.21 11.94 -25.45
C TYR A 438 5.11 10.96 -24.28
N ASN A 439 3.88 10.59 -23.92
CA ASN A 439 3.54 9.57 -22.95
C ASN A 439 2.58 8.55 -23.56
N THR A 440 2.74 7.28 -23.21
CA THR A 440 1.74 6.24 -23.45
C THR A 440 1.48 5.49 -22.16
N ILE A 441 0.21 5.26 -21.83
CA ILE A 441 -0.21 4.46 -20.68
C ILE A 441 -1.31 3.47 -21.08
N SER A 442 -1.19 2.23 -20.58
CA SER A 442 -2.12 1.14 -20.85
C SER A 442 -2.25 0.22 -19.65
N TRP A 443 -3.32 -0.58 -19.62
CA TRP A 443 -3.46 -1.67 -18.67
C TRP A 443 -4.19 -2.86 -19.28
N ASN A 444 -3.93 -4.06 -18.77
CA ASN A 444 -4.54 -5.31 -19.23
C ASN A 444 -5.08 -6.11 -18.04
N LEU A 445 -6.20 -6.80 -18.23
CA LEU A 445 -6.71 -7.73 -17.24
C LEU A 445 -5.82 -8.96 -17.16
N ILE A 446 -5.42 -9.36 -15.95
CA ILE A 446 -4.75 -10.64 -15.70
C ILE A 446 -5.78 -11.66 -15.24
N LYS A 447 -6.57 -11.29 -14.23
CA LYS A 447 -7.60 -12.17 -13.65
C LYS A 447 -8.72 -11.36 -13.03
N LEU A 448 -9.96 -11.69 -13.38
CA LEU A 448 -11.16 -11.15 -12.75
C LEU A 448 -11.65 -12.12 -11.67
N TYR A 449 -11.83 -11.62 -10.45
CA TYR A 449 -12.32 -12.42 -9.32
C TYR A 449 -13.81 -12.17 -9.06
N LYS A 450 -14.26 -10.92 -9.21
CA LYS A 450 -15.64 -10.49 -8.95
C LYS A 450 -16.04 -9.30 -9.83
N GLY A 451 -17.32 -9.20 -10.16
CA GLY A 451 -17.91 -8.03 -10.81
C GLY A 451 -17.64 -8.01 -12.31
N SER A 452 -17.60 -6.80 -12.89
CA SER A 452 -17.41 -6.61 -14.33
C SER A 452 -16.10 -5.88 -14.67
N ILE A 453 -15.58 -6.11 -15.87
CA ILE A 453 -14.43 -5.35 -16.41
C ILE A 453 -14.78 -3.85 -16.49
N SER A 454 -16.04 -3.48 -16.71
CA SER A 454 -16.50 -2.09 -16.76
C SER A 454 -16.34 -1.37 -15.41
N ASP A 455 -16.59 -2.06 -14.30
CA ASP A 455 -16.40 -1.49 -12.96
C ASP A 455 -14.92 -1.25 -12.69
N ILE A 456 -14.06 -2.22 -13.03
CA ILE A 456 -12.60 -2.08 -12.91
C ILE A 456 -12.07 -0.96 -13.83
N THR A 457 -12.61 -0.84 -15.05
CA THR A 457 -12.22 0.21 -15.98
C THR A 457 -12.52 1.60 -15.44
N SER A 458 -13.67 1.77 -14.78
CA SER A 458 -14.01 3.05 -14.12
C SER A 458 -13.01 3.38 -13.01
N GLU A 459 -12.64 2.40 -12.20
CA GLU A 459 -11.65 2.59 -11.13
C GLU A 459 -10.26 2.91 -11.69
N MET A 460 -9.83 2.24 -12.76
CA MET A 460 -8.58 2.55 -13.44
C MET A 460 -8.56 3.98 -13.99
N LYS A 461 -9.64 4.44 -14.61
CA LYS A 461 -9.76 5.83 -15.09
C LYS A 461 -9.68 6.84 -13.95
N ASN A 462 -10.24 6.55 -12.78
CA ASN A 462 -10.14 7.42 -11.61
C ASN A 462 -8.71 7.61 -11.11
N LYS A 463 -7.80 6.65 -11.38
CA LYS A 463 -6.37 6.75 -11.04
C LYS A 463 -5.60 7.71 -11.95
N LEU A 464 -6.12 8.09 -13.11
CA LEU A 464 -5.51 9.10 -13.99
C LEU A 464 -5.65 10.51 -13.40
N LYS A 465 -4.68 11.39 -13.67
CA LYS A 465 -4.79 12.82 -13.34
C LYS A 465 -5.91 13.48 -14.16
N ASP A 466 -6.83 14.16 -13.48
CA ASP A 466 -8.00 14.81 -14.10
C ASP A 466 -7.62 16.00 -14.99
N ASN A 467 -6.55 16.73 -14.63
CA ASN A 467 -5.96 17.77 -15.46
C ASN A 467 -4.44 17.61 -15.49
N PHE A 468 -3.95 16.89 -16.51
CA PHE A 468 -2.53 16.64 -16.69
C PHE A 468 -1.73 17.94 -16.85
N VAL A 469 -2.23 18.86 -17.67
CA VAL A 469 -1.55 20.11 -18.06
C VAL A 469 -1.22 20.96 -16.84
N ASN A 470 -2.11 21.02 -15.84
CA ASN A 470 -1.86 21.80 -14.62
C ASN A 470 -0.67 21.30 -13.79
N ASN A 471 -0.31 20.03 -13.97
CA ASN A 471 0.72 19.37 -13.16
C ASN A 471 2.01 19.07 -13.94
N PHE A 472 1.99 19.22 -15.27
CA PHE A 472 3.15 19.07 -16.16
C PHE A 472 3.72 20.44 -16.53
N GLY A 473 5.06 20.57 -16.56
CA GLY A 473 5.67 21.83 -17.00
C GLY A 473 7.16 21.92 -16.75
N LEU A 474 7.63 23.17 -16.74
CA LEU A 474 9.02 23.54 -16.48
C LEU A 474 9.13 24.38 -15.21
N LYS A 475 10.19 24.15 -14.44
CA LYS A 475 10.55 24.96 -13.27
C LYS A 475 12.04 25.29 -13.28
N ASN A 476 12.43 26.32 -12.53
CA ASN A 476 13.82 26.76 -12.40
C ASN A 476 14.46 27.09 -13.76
N VAL A 477 13.71 27.72 -14.65
CA VAL A 477 14.20 28.00 -16.01
C VAL A 477 15.16 29.18 -15.99
N LYS A 478 16.34 29.01 -16.59
CA LYS A 478 17.30 30.09 -16.79
C LYS A 478 17.83 30.15 -18.21
N PHE A 479 17.93 31.37 -18.73
CA PHE A 479 18.60 31.69 -19.99
C PHE A 479 19.82 32.56 -19.71
N GLY A 480 21.01 31.98 -19.87
CA GLY A 480 22.24 32.54 -19.32
C GLY A 480 22.10 32.73 -17.80
N ASN A 481 22.20 33.98 -17.36
CA ASN A 481 22.07 34.34 -15.94
C ASN A 481 20.65 34.79 -15.54
N GLU A 482 19.74 34.93 -16.50
CA GLU A 482 18.38 35.42 -16.26
C GLU A 482 17.47 34.28 -15.84
N SER A 483 16.74 34.45 -14.73
CA SER A 483 15.73 33.49 -14.29
C SER A 483 14.36 33.86 -14.84
N ILE A 484 13.70 32.91 -15.48
CA ILE A 484 12.37 33.10 -16.07
C ILE A 484 11.32 32.56 -15.09
N PRO A 485 10.25 33.31 -14.77
CA PRO A 485 9.18 32.84 -13.90
C PRO A 485 8.49 31.57 -14.45
N ASP A 486 8.21 30.60 -13.59
CA ASP A 486 7.64 29.31 -13.99
C ASP A 486 6.26 29.44 -14.67
N ASP A 487 5.43 30.41 -14.24
CA ASP A 487 4.07 30.63 -14.76
C ASP A 487 4.03 31.04 -16.23
N TYR A 488 5.14 31.58 -16.76
CA TYR A 488 5.26 31.98 -18.16
C TYR A 488 5.22 30.79 -19.12
N PHE A 489 5.64 29.61 -18.66
CA PHE A 489 5.62 28.39 -19.44
C PHE A 489 4.28 27.69 -19.35
N ARG A 490 3.64 27.70 -18.17
CA ARG A 490 2.37 26.99 -17.92
C ARG A 490 1.27 27.39 -18.90
N GLN A 491 1.17 28.68 -19.24
CA GLN A 491 0.17 29.19 -20.19
C GLN A 491 0.43 28.78 -21.64
N ASN A 492 1.64 28.30 -21.95
CA ASN A 492 2.09 27.94 -23.29
C ASN A 492 2.30 26.43 -23.47
N ILE A 493 1.69 25.62 -22.59
CA ILE A 493 1.66 24.17 -22.70
C ILE A 493 0.41 23.76 -23.46
N LYS A 494 0.60 23.01 -24.54
CA LYS A 494 -0.49 22.37 -25.27
C LYS A 494 -0.35 20.87 -25.24
N CYS A 495 -1.36 20.19 -24.73
CA CYS A 495 -1.44 18.75 -24.75
C CYS A 495 -2.58 18.28 -25.66
N GLN A 496 -2.34 17.18 -26.36
CA GLN A 496 -3.33 16.45 -27.14
C GLN A 496 -3.32 15.01 -26.67
N GLU A 497 -4.50 14.47 -26.43
CA GLU A 497 -4.69 13.07 -26.06
C GLU A 497 -5.38 12.33 -27.19
N THR A 498 -4.94 11.10 -27.44
CA THR A 498 -5.51 10.20 -28.44
C THR A 498 -5.61 8.79 -27.86
N GLY A 499 -6.59 8.01 -28.33
CA GLY A 499 -6.89 6.69 -27.77
C GLY A 499 -7.74 6.75 -26.50
N SER A 500 -7.70 5.68 -25.71
CA SER A 500 -8.53 5.49 -24.53
C SER A 500 -7.79 4.71 -23.45
N PHE A 501 -8.17 4.95 -22.19
CA PHE A 501 -7.69 4.17 -21.05
C PHE A 501 -8.71 3.10 -20.64
N ASN A 502 -9.07 2.23 -21.59
CA ASN A 502 -9.84 1.01 -21.34
C ASN A 502 -8.89 -0.19 -21.27
N GLU A 503 -9.43 -1.36 -20.93
CA GLU A 503 -8.70 -2.62 -20.94
C GLU A 503 -8.14 -2.91 -22.35
N GLY A 504 -6.84 -3.21 -22.45
CA GLY A 504 -6.15 -3.49 -23.71
C GLY A 504 -5.84 -2.27 -24.59
N ASP A 505 -6.53 -1.15 -24.39
CA ASP A 505 -6.29 0.10 -25.11
C ASP A 505 -5.08 0.87 -24.56
N THR A 506 -4.54 1.78 -25.39
CA THR A 506 -3.47 2.70 -24.98
C THR A 506 -3.94 4.15 -25.10
N LEU A 507 -3.79 4.90 -24.01
CA LEU A 507 -3.93 6.35 -23.99
C LEU A 507 -2.57 6.98 -24.30
N THR A 508 -2.54 7.82 -25.32
CA THR A 508 -1.34 8.56 -25.73
C THR A 508 -1.52 10.04 -25.45
N THR A 509 -0.61 10.64 -24.69
CA THR A 509 -0.58 12.08 -24.41
C THR A 509 0.66 12.69 -25.05
N MET A 510 0.48 13.63 -25.97
CA MET A 510 1.55 14.46 -26.53
C MET A 510 1.41 15.87 -25.98
N CYS A 511 2.47 16.42 -25.41
CA CYS A 511 2.50 17.79 -24.95
C CYS A 511 3.63 18.58 -25.61
N ILE A 512 3.36 19.82 -25.99
CA ILE A 512 4.37 20.74 -26.47
C ILE A 512 4.39 21.94 -25.54
N VAL A 513 5.58 22.22 -24.99
CA VAL A 513 5.86 23.40 -24.16
C VAL A 513 6.57 24.41 -25.04
N TYR A 514 5.89 25.52 -25.32
CA TYR A 514 6.46 26.66 -26.03
C TYR A 514 6.83 27.78 -25.06
N LEU A 515 7.56 28.76 -25.57
CA LEU A 515 7.83 29.99 -24.87
C LEU A 515 6.77 31.08 -25.17
N PRO A 516 6.49 31.98 -24.22
CA PRO A 516 5.63 33.15 -24.47
C PRO A 516 6.21 34.11 -25.51
N ASN A 517 5.35 34.97 -26.06
CA ASN A 517 5.75 36.02 -26.99
C ASN A 517 6.66 37.05 -26.32
N SER A 518 7.78 37.35 -26.96
CA SER A 518 8.62 38.50 -26.67
C SER A 518 8.20 39.69 -27.55
N VAL A 519 8.16 40.87 -26.96
CA VAL A 519 7.97 42.16 -27.63
C VAL A 519 9.20 43.00 -27.34
N VAL A 520 9.91 43.38 -28.38
CA VAL A 520 11.01 44.35 -28.26
C VAL A 520 10.37 45.73 -28.19
N GLU A 521 10.60 46.45 -27.10
CA GLU A 521 10.22 47.85 -27.00
C GLU A 521 10.97 48.67 -28.05
N ASN A 522 10.19 49.42 -28.83
CA ASN A 522 10.73 50.28 -29.86
C ASN A 522 11.76 51.25 -29.24
N TYR A 523 12.91 51.39 -29.92
CA TYR A 523 13.98 52.35 -29.60
C TYR A 523 14.81 52.08 -28.32
N THR A 524 14.39 51.20 -27.41
CA THR A 524 15.18 50.83 -26.21
C THR A 524 15.91 49.49 -26.37
N GLY A 525 15.37 48.59 -27.19
CA GLY A 525 15.87 47.22 -27.28
C GLY A 525 15.51 46.35 -26.08
N ASN A 526 14.71 46.86 -25.14
CA ASN A 526 14.22 46.09 -23.99
C ASN A 526 13.22 45.04 -24.46
N VAL A 527 13.33 43.82 -23.96
CA VAL A 527 12.38 42.74 -24.27
C VAL A 527 11.37 42.65 -23.13
N THR A 528 10.10 42.84 -23.46
CA THR A 528 8.96 42.57 -22.56
C THR A 528 8.24 41.31 -23.03
N TYR A 529 7.72 40.51 -22.11
CA TYR A 529 7.02 39.28 -22.44
C TYR A 529 5.51 39.48 -22.25
N LYS A 530 4.71 39.04 -23.23
CA LYS A 530 3.24 39.17 -23.18
C LYS A 530 2.57 37.81 -22.97
N THR A 531 1.72 37.75 -21.95
CA THR A 531 0.94 36.58 -21.53
C THR A 531 -0.51 36.65 -22.04
N THR A 532 -0.73 36.91 -23.33
CA THR A 532 -2.10 36.99 -23.89
C THR A 532 -2.56 35.65 -24.47
N ASP A 533 -3.85 35.34 -24.33
CA ASP A 533 -4.50 34.01 -24.49
C ASP A 533 -4.44 33.33 -25.88
N ASN A 534 -3.72 33.87 -26.88
CA ASN A 534 -3.72 33.35 -28.26
C ASN A 534 -2.33 33.35 -28.94
N ASN A 535 -1.24 33.21 -28.18
CA ASN A 535 0.12 33.41 -28.67
C ASN A 535 0.83 32.14 -29.16
N LEU A 536 0.24 31.47 -30.15
CA LEU A 536 0.76 30.23 -30.76
C LEU A 536 1.53 30.53 -32.06
N GLY A 537 2.55 31.37 -31.96
CA GLY A 537 3.32 31.81 -33.11
C GLY A 537 4.59 31.00 -33.32
N LEU A 538 4.77 30.46 -34.54
CA LEU A 538 6.06 29.98 -35.07
C LEU A 538 7.17 31.06 -35.08
N ASN A 539 6.92 32.28 -34.59
CA ASN A 539 7.80 33.46 -34.65
C ASN A 539 8.27 33.97 -33.28
N ASN A 540 7.98 33.27 -32.18
CA ASN A 540 8.39 33.67 -30.84
C ASN A 540 9.93 33.53 -30.72
N LYS A 541 10.65 34.63 -30.48
CA LYS A 541 12.13 34.65 -30.45
C LYS A 541 12.63 35.29 -29.15
N TYR A 542 13.43 34.57 -28.39
CA TYR A 542 14.15 35.13 -27.24
C TYR A 542 15.44 35.76 -27.72
N TYR A 543 15.91 36.79 -27.04
CA TYR A 543 17.12 37.49 -27.46
C TYR A 543 18.19 37.33 -26.40
N THR A 544 19.41 37.04 -26.83
CA THR A 544 20.55 37.05 -25.93
C THR A 544 20.95 38.50 -25.60
N PRO A 545 21.53 38.78 -24.42
CA PRO A 545 21.96 40.14 -24.10
C PRO A 545 23.04 40.65 -25.07
N LEU A 546 22.95 41.91 -25.49
CA LEU A 546 23.98 42.57 -26.32
C LEU A 546 25.36 42.60 -25.63
N THR A 547 25.37 42.66 -24.30
CA THR A 547 26.55 42.73 -23.45
C THR A 547 27.09 41.36 -23.02
N TRP A 548 26.52 40.26 -23.54
CA TRP A 548 26.96 38.92 -23.17
C TRP A 548 28.43 38.69 -23.54
N ASN A 549 29.22 38.14 -22.62
CA ASN A 549 30.60 37.76 -22.91
C ASN A 549 30.60 36.55 -23.84
N THR A 550 30.84 36.78 -25.13
CA THR A 550 30.81 35.77 -26.19
C THR A 550 31.90 34.69 -26.08
N LYS A 551 32.81 34.80 -25.11
CA LYS A 551 33.71 33.69 -24.73
C LYS A 551 32.98 32.57 -23.99
N ASN A 552 31.82 32.86 -23.40
CA ASN A 552 30.99 31.91 -22.69
C ASN A 552 29.79 31.53 -23.55
N LYS A 553 29.39 30.26 -23.52
CA LYS A 553 28.14 29.82 -24.14
C LYS A 553 26.94 30.40 -23.39
N TYR A 554 25.88 30.73 -24.11
CA TYR A 554 24.62 31.15 -23.52
C TYR A 554 23.79 29.92 -23.17
N GLU A 555 23.81 29.53 -21.89
CA GLU A 555 23.26 28.26 -21.43
C GLU A 555 21.76 28.32 -21.14
N ILE A 556 21.06 27.23 -21.44
CA ILE A 556 19.65 27.04 -21.11
C ILE A 556 19.55 25.91 -20.08
N THR A 557 19.03 26.24 -18.90
CA THR A 557 18.77 25.26 -17.83
C THR A 557 17.29 25.26 -17.48
N ALA A 558 16.73 24.08 -17.23
CA ALA A 558 15.32 23.92 -16.85
C ALA A 558 15.10 22.52 -16.24
N THR A 559 14.16 22.41 -15.30
CA THR A 559 13.70 21.10 -14.81
C THR A 559 12.32 20.77 -15.41
N ILE A 560 12.23 19.63 -16.09
CA ILE A 560 11.00 19.08 -16.66
C ILE A 560 10.37 18.16 -15.61
N TYR A 561 9.12 18.42 -15.22
CA TYR A 561 8.45 17.69 -14.14
C TYR A 561 7.00 17.33 -14.48
N GLY A 562 6.42 16.45 -13.65
CA GLY A 562 4.99 16.14 -13.70
C GLY A 562 4.56 15.22 -14.83
N MET A 563 5.52 14.50 -15.43
CA MET A 563 5.34 13.70 -16.64
C MET A 563 4.48 12.44 -16.44
N ASP A 564 4.33 11.93 -15.21
CA ASP A 564 3.47 10.78 -14.91
C ASP A 564 1.98 11.08 -15.15
N ARG A 565 1.23 10.18 -15.79
CA ARG A 565 -0.22 10.31 -15.99
C ARG A 565 -1.07 9.89 -14.80
N LEU A 566 -0.54 9.08 -13.88
CA LEU A 566 -1.26 8.61 -12.70
C LEU A 566 -1.19 9.63 -11.55
N LYS A 567 -2.24 9.67 -10.73
CA LYS A 567 -2.29 10.49 -9.51
C LYS A 567 -1.26 9.98 -8.50
N GLU A 568 -0.57 10.90 -7.84
CA GLU A 568 0.44 10.57 -6.82
C GLU A 568 -0.16 9.72 -5.68
N SER A 569 -1.36 10.07 -5.22
CA SER A 569 -2.09 9.29 -4.22
C SER A 569 -2.34 7.84 -4.65
N SER A 570 -2.66 7.62 -5.92
CA SER A 570 -2.88 6.28 -6.48
C SER A 570 -1.58 5.48 -6.55
N VAL A 571 -0.50 6.04 -7.09
CA VAL A 571 0.78 5.32 -7.21
C VAL A 571 1.47 5.08 -5.87
N ILE A 572 1.16 5.86 -4.82
CA ILE A 572 1.59 5.58 -3.44
C ILE A 572 0.75 4.47 -2.82
N ALA A 573 -0.59 4.50 -2.99
CA ALA A 573 -1.49 3.49 -2.45
C ALA A 573 -1.31 2.11 -3.10
N ASP A 574 -0.94 2.09 -4.38
CA ASP A 574 -0.70 0.87 -5.16
C ASP A 574 0.71 0.31 -4.97
N SER A 575 1.58 0.98 -4.21
CA SER A 575 2.98 0.59 -4.01
C SER A 575 3.17 -0.42 -2.90
N LYS A 576 4.15 -1.33 -3.07
CA LYS A 576 4.64 -2.22 -2.01
C LYS A 576 5.32 -1.45 -0.87
N ASN A 577 5.98 -0.34 -1.19
CA ASN A 577 6.72 0.46 -0.21
C ASN A 577 5.85 1.63 0.27
N LYS A 578 5.44 1.58 1.54
CA LYS A 578 4.59 2.61 2.15
C LYS A 578 5.18 4.01 1.95
N GLY A 579 4.35 4.94 1.44
CA GLY A 579 4.74 6.32 1.20
C GLY A 579 5.63 6.56 -0.02
N THR A 580 5.93 5.53 -0.82
CA THR A 580 6.77 5.66 -2.03
C THR A 580 5.94 5.38 -3.27
N ALA A 581 5.95 6.28 -4.25
CA ALA A 581 5.31 6.07 -5.54
C ALA A 581 5.97 4.93 -6.32
N TRP A 582 5.19 3.96 -6.83
CA TRP A 582 5.78 2.82 -7.54
C TRP A 582 6.34 3.18 -8.93
N THR A 583 5.85 4.27 -9.54
CA THR A 583 6.35 4.80 -10.82
C THR A 583 7.69 5.52 -10.69
N GLY A 584 8.15 5.78 -9.47
CA GLY A 584 9.34 6.58 -9.22
C GLY A 584 9.14 8.06 -9.54
N LYS A 585 10.24 8.83 -9.60
CA LYS A 585 10.19 10.27 -9.86
C LYS A 585 10.36 10.56 -11.35
N TRP A 586 9.27 10.95 -12.02
CA TRP A 586 9.29 11.36 -13.42
C TRP A 586 9.67 12.85 -13.57
N GLU A 587 10.95 13.16 -13.35
CA GLU A 587 11.54 14.50 -13.42
C GLU A 587 12.97 14.45 -13.96
N THR A 588 13.39 15.43 -14.78
CA THR A 588 14.78 15.53 -15.29
C THR A 588 15.19 16.98 -15.50
N THR A 589 16.50 17.25 -15.55
CA THR A 589 17.05 18.60 -15.66
C THR A 589 17.91 18.75 -16.91
N LEU A 590 17.65 19.82 -17.68
CA LEU A 590 18.55 20.33 -18.71
C LEU A 590 19.65 21.14 -18.03
N ASN A 591 20.90 20.73 -18.22
CA ASN A 591 22.07 21.23 -17.50
C ASN A 591 22.96 22.08 -18.41
N GLY A 592 22.35 22.96 -19.21
CA GLY A 592 23.10 23.92 -20.05
C GLY A 592 24.05 23.20 -21.01
N ALA A 593 25.31 23.66 -21.02
CA ALA A 593 26.36 23.13 -21.90
C ALA A 593 26.59 21.61 -21.75
N SER A 594 26.46 21.05 -20.54
CA SER A 594 26.66 19.61 -20.33
C SER A 594 25.61 18.72 -21.03
N SER A 595 24.43 19.27 -21.28
CA SER A 595 23.33 18.63 -22.02
C SER A 595 23.21 19.13 -23.47
N ASN A 596 24.24 19.81 -23.98
CA ASN A 596 24.26 20.52 -25.27
C ASN A 596 23.13 21.56 -25.43
N CYS A 597 22.56 22.04 -24.32
CA CYS A 597 21.55 23.10 -24.30
C CYS A 597 22.22 24.45 -24.08
N ALA A 598 23.04 24.86 -25.04
CA ALA A 598 23.70 26.16 -25.00
C ALA A 598 23.90 26.70 -26.41
N ILE A 599 23.86 28.03 -26.53
CA ILE A 599 24.01 28.74 -27.80
C ILE A 599 25.41 29.34 -27.86
N ASP A 600 26.09 29.12 -28.98
CA ASP A 600 27.36 29.78 -29.27
C ASP A 600 27.10 31.20 -29.77
N LEU A 601 27.72 32.19 -29.13
CA LEU A 601 27.53 33.59 -29.47
C LEU A 601 28.78 34.19 -30.12
N TYR A 602 28.59 34.98 -31.16
CA TYR A 602 29.64 35.85 -31.71
C TYR A 602 29.36 37.33 -31.41
N PRO A 603 30.40 38.19 -31.36
CA PRO A 603 30.23 39.61 -31.07
C PRO A 603 29.24 40.27 -32.03
N LEU A 604 28.45 41.21 -31.51
CA LEU A 604 27.57 42.05 -32.30
C LEU A 604 28.37 42.67 -33.46
N TYR A 605 27.86 42.54 -34.69
CA TYR A 605 28.48 42.98 -35.95
C TYR A 605 29.61 42.13 -36.52
N GLY A 606 30.00 40.99 -35.93
CA GLY A 606 31.03 40.10 -36.51
C GLY A 606 30.45 38.95 -37.35
N GLN A 607 30.73 38.86 -38.65
CA GLN A 607 30.51 37.60 -39.39
C GLN A 607 31.71 36.65 -39.18
N PRO A 608 31.51 35.38 -38.81
CA PRO A 608 32.60 34.42 -38.69
C PRO A 608 33.21 34.12 -40.06
N THR A 609 34.53 34.27 -40.19
CA THR A 609 35.27 33.69 -41.33
C THR A 609 35.58 32.22 -41.05
N LYS A 610 36.03 31.45 -42.06
CA LYS A 610 36.31 29.99 -41.93
C LYS A 610 37.22 29.61 -40.75
N ASN A 611 37.95 30.57 -40.16
CA ASN A 611 38.67 30.43 -38.89
C ASN A 611 37.95 31.24 -37.79
N LYS A 612 37.56 30.56 -36.69
CA LYS A 612 36.77 31.09 -35.56
C LYS A 612 37.42 32.27 -34.80
N ASP A 613 38.65 32.63 -35.14
CA ASP A 613 39.44 33.67 -34.45
C ASP A 613 39.44 35.03 -35.17
N LYS A 614 38.77 35.15 -36.34
CA LYS A 614 38.70 36.40 -37.12
C LYS A 614 37.27 36.74 -37.54
N PHE A 615 36.76 37.86 -37.03
CA PHE A 615 35.43 38.39 -37.33
C PHE A 615 35.51 39.54 -38.36
N LYS A 616 34.61 39.55 -39.35
CA LYS A 616 34.43 40.69 -40.26
C LYS A 616 33.34 41.61 -39.69
N TYR A 617 33.66 42.87 -39.39
CA TYR A 617 32.68 43.86 -38.95
C TYR A 617 31.70 44.23 -40.07
N ILE A 618 30.39 44.17 -39.81
CA ILE A 618 29.32 44.63 -40.71
C ILE A 618 28.68 45.86 -40.06
N PHE A 619 28.92 47.04 -40.64
CA PHE A 619 28.26 48.27 -40.22
C PHE A 619 26.81 48.27 -40.74
N ILE A 620 25.83 48.44 -39.85
CA ILE A 620 24.44 48.69 -40.23
C ILE A 620 24.19 50.18 -39.98
N TYR A 621 23.92 50.95 -41.03
CA TYR A 621 23.49 52.34 -40.88
C TYR A 621 22.09 52.38 -40.28
N ARG A 622 21.87 53.29 -39.33
CA ARG A 622 20.54 53.61 -38.82
C ARG A 622 19.68 54.18 -39.96
N PRO A 623 18.41 53.75 -40.13
CA PRO A 623 17.47 54.46 -40.98
C PRO A 623 17.32 55.90 -40.47
N ILE A 624 17.65 56.88 -41.32
CA ILE A 624 17.42 58.29 -41.01
C ILE A 624 15.93 58.55 -41.15
N ASP A 625 15.30 59.05 -40.07
CA ASP A 625 13.94 59.57 -40.14
C ASP A 625 14.02 60.95 -40.79
N LEU A 626 13.45 61.08 -41.98
CA LEU A 626 13.45 62.34 -42.70
C LEU A 626 12.74 63.45 -41.93
N ASN A 627 11.78 63.16 -41.06
CA ASN A 627 11.05 64.16 -40.26
C ASN A 627 11.79 64.52 -38.97
N ASN A 628 12.73 63.68 -38.53
CA ASN A 628 13.58 63.94 -37.38
C ASN A 628 14.96 63.28 -37.57
N PRO A 629 15.82 63.89 -38.43
CA PRO A 629 17.09 63.29 -38.80
C PRO A 629 18.08 63.18 -37.62
N PHE A 630 17.88 63.99 -36.57
CA PHE A 630 18.74 64.03 -35.38
C PHE A 630 17.93 63.94 -34.07
N PRO A 631 17.28 62.79 -33.77
CA PRO A 631 16.57 62.64 -32.52
C PRO A 631 17.54 62.71 -31.34
N ASN A 632 17.11 63.39 -30.28
CA ASN A 632 17.82 63.53 -29.00
C ASN A 632 19.15 64.30 -29.08
N ARG A 633 19.37 65.09 -30.13
CA ARG A 633 20.47 66.06 -30.22
C ARG A 633 19.95 67.36 -30.81
N ASN A 634 20.47 68.49 -30.32
CA ASN A 634 20.19 69.76 -30.98
C ASN A 634 21.08 69.81 -32.23
N PRO A 635 20.51 69.80 -33.45
CA PRO A 635 21.32 70.08 -34.63
C PRO A 635 21.96 71.45 -34.43
N GLY A 636 23.25 71.60 -34.77
CA GLY A 636 23.86 72.94 -34.77
C GLY A 636 22.99 73.89 -35.60
N MET A 637 22.92 75.17 -35.21
CA MET A 637 21.98 76.17 -35.77
C MET A 637 21.96 76.16 -37.31
N ASN A 638 23.12 75.97 -37.93
CA ASN A 638 23.30 75.89 -39.38
C ASN A 638 22.62 74.67 -40.03
N TRP A 639 22.58 73.51 -39.36
CA TRP A 639 21.90 72.30 -39.86
C TRP A 639 20.38 72.39 -39.72
N TYR A 640 19.91 73.05 -38.67
CA TYR A 640 18.49 73.33 -38.48
C TYR A 640 17.96 74.22 -39.62
N ASP A 641 18.69 75.28 -39.96
CA ASP A 641 18.32 76.20 -41.04
C ASP A 641 18.46 75.55 -42.43
N TRP A 642 19.53 74.77 -42.66
CA TRP A 642 19.72 74.05 -43.91
C TRP A 642 18.60 73.02 -44.15
N TYR A 643 18.26 72.22 -43.15
CA TYR A 643 17.23 71.19 -43.25
C TYR A 643 15.82 71.81 -43.37
N ASN A 644 15.53 72.94 -42.72
CA ASN A 644 14.21 73.57 -42.81
C ASN A 644 13.92 74.23 -44.17
N ASN A 645 14.89 74.31 -45.08
CA ASN A 645 14.64 74.67 -46.46
C ASN A 645 13.99 73.50 -47.23
N THR A 646 12.79 73.71 -47.75
CA THR A 646 12.00 72.70 -48.47
C THR A 646 12.78 72.03 -49.61
N LYS A 647 13.57 72.78 -50.39
CA LYS A 647 14.38 72.22 -51.48
C LYS A 647 15.42 71.21 -50.97
N ASN A 648 15.99 71.45 -49.79
CA ASN A 648 16.96 70.54 -49.19
C ASN A 648 16.30 69.28 -48.62
N LYS A 649 15.06 69.39 -48.10
CA LYS A 649 14.27 68.22 -47.68
C LYS A 649 13.95 67.31 -48.86
N GLU A 650 13.46 67.88 -49.96
CA GLU A 650 13.17 67.16 -51.21
C GLU A 650 14.45 66.56 -51.82
N ARG A 651 15.59 67.27 -51.73
CA ARG A 651 16.90 66.75 -52.16
C ARG A 651 17.36 65.57 -51.30
N LEU A 652 17.14 65.62 -49.99
CA LEU A 652 17.48 64.53 -49.08
C LEU A 652 16.56 63.32 -49.32
N GLU A 653 15.26 63.55 -49.50
CA GLU A 653 14.27 62.51 -49.82
C GLU A 653 14.59 61.79 -51.14
N SER A 654 14.88 62.55 -52.20
CA SER A 654 15.27 61.98 -53.50
C SER A 654 16.65 61.30 -53.50
N SER A 655 17.50 61.55 -52.50
CA SER A 655 18.80 60.87 -52.38
C SER A 655 18.67 59.39 -51.97
N TYR A 656 17.56 58.99 -51.34
CA TYR A 656 17.32 57.59 -50.95
C TYR A 656 17.03 56.67 -52.15
N ASP A 657 16.62 57.24 -53.28
CA ASP A 657 16.33 56.49 -54.52
C ASP A 657 17.57 56.29 -55.40
N ARG A 658 18.75 56.76 -54.96
CA ARG A 658 20.02 56.60 -55.69
C ARG A 658 21.09 56.05 -54.75
N GLU A 659 21.70 54.93 -55.10
CA GLU A 659 22.91 54.47 -54.41
C GLU A 659 24.06 55.41 -54.79
N GLN A 660 24.39 56.36 -53.90
CA GLN A 660 25.29 57.44 -54.31
C GLN A 660 26.78 57.14 -54.10
N TYR A 661 27.24 56.47 -53.03
CA TYR A 661 28.70 56.22 -52.86
C TYR A 661 29.03 54.98 -52.03
N SER A 662 30.02 54.20 -52.48
CA SER A 662 30.67 53.17 -51.67
C SER A 662 32.19 53.28 -51.83
N ILE A 663 32.94 53.14 -50.73
CA ILE A 663 34.40 53.09 -50.74
C ILE A 663 34.89 51.94 -49.86
N THR A 664 35.84 51.18 -50.39
CA THR A 664 36.57 50.19 -49.59
C THR A 664 37.61 50.91 -48.73
N LEU A 665 37.47 50.79 -47.41
CA LEU A 665 38.40 51.34 -46.42
C LEU A 665 39.59 50.39 -46.21
N ASP A 666 40.80 50.91 -46.43
CA ASP A 666 42.04 50.28 -45.98
C ASP A 666 42.61 51.01 -44.76
N SER A 667 43.69 50.47 -44.18
CA SER A 667 44.33 51.04 -42.98
C SER A 667 44.86 52.45 -43.20
N GLN A 668 45.25 52.79 -44.43
CA GLN A 668 45.78 54.10 -44.79
C GLN A 668 44.63 55.12 -44.89
N LYS A 669 43.57 54.82 -45.64
CA LYS A 669 42.36 55.65 -45.73
C LYS A 669 41.72 55.85 -44.37
N THR A 670 41.67 54.81 -43.54
CA THR A 670 41.16 54.90 -42.16
C THR A 670 41.99 55.86 -41.32
N SER A 671 43.32 55.86 -41.48
CA SER A 671 44.22 56.76 -40.74
C SER A 671 44.11 58.21 -41.24
N GLU A 672 43.96 58.43 -42.54
CA GLU A 672 43.74 59.76 -43.13
C GLU A 672 42.39 60.35 -42.71
N ILE A 673 41.34 59.53 -42.68
CA ILE A 673 40.02 59.93 -42.15
C ILE A 673 40.15 60.31 -40.67
N LYS A 674 40.80 59.48 -39.84
CA LYS A 674 41.01 59.79 -38.41
C LYS A 674 41.81 61.07 -38.20
N LYS A 675 42.80 61.35 -39.06
CA LYS A 675 43.61 62.59 -38.99
C LYS A 675 42.75 63.80 -39.34
N TYR A 676 42.03 63.77 -40.46
CA TYR A 676 41.09 64.82 -40.86
C TYR A 676 40.07 65.10 -39.74
N ASN A 677 39.46 64.03 -39.21
CA ASN A 677 38.51 64.08 -38.10
C ASN A 677 39.06 64.78 -36.84
N LYS A 678 40.35 64.58 -36.54
CA LYS A 678 41.03 65.20 -35.41
C LYS A 678 41.36 66.68 -35.67
N ASP A 679 41.73 67.02 -36.90
CA ASP A 679 42.09 68.38 -37.29
C ASP A 679 40.85 69.30 -37.39
N GLU A 680 39.72 68.77 -37.87
CA GLU A 680 38.46 69.53 -38.01
C GLU A 680 37.69 69.73 -36.70
N LEU A 681 37.95 68.90 -35.68
CA LEU A 681 37.48 69.14 -34.31
C LEU A 681 37.98 70.48 -33.74
N ASN A 682 39.13 70.97 -34.21
CA ASN A 682 39.70 72.25 -33.78
C ASN A 682 39.29 73.44 -34.66
N LYS A 683 38.50 73.22 -35.72
CA LYS A 683 38.12 74.23 -36.72
C LYS A 683 36.61 74.48 -36.84
N GLY A 684 35.81 73.98 -35.90
CA GLY A 684 34.33 74.16 -35.91
C GLY A 684 33.54 72.85 -36.09
N GLY A 685 34.22 71.74 -36.33
CA GLY A 685 33.62 70.40 -36.37
C GLY A 685 33.19 69.94 -37.78
N TYR A 686 32.75 68.68 -37.85
CA TYR A 686 32.45 67.86 -39.05
C TYR A 686 31.46 68.44 -40.08
N PHE A 687 30.84 69.58 -39.77
CA PHE A 687 29.80 70.21 -40.57
C PHE A 687 29.93 71.74 -40.56
N ASP A 688 31.11 72.29 -40.27
CA ASP A 688 31.34 73.72 -40.42
C ASP A 688 31.40 74.06 -41.91
N TRP A 689 30.45 74.88 -42.36
CA TRP A 689 30.32 75.33 -43.75
C TRP A 689 31.58 76.05 -44.27
N LYS A 690 32.43 76.56 -43.39
CA LYS A 690 33.74 77.16 -43.76
C LYS A 690 34.72 76.15 -44.35
N THR A 691 34.43 74.86 -44.24
CA THR A 691 35.19 73.76 -44.84
C THR A 691 34.59 73.27 -46.17
N MET A 692 33.48 73.88 -46.60
CA MET A 692 32.79 73.59 -47.85
C MET A 692 33.06 74.71 -48.85
N ASP A 693 33.50 74.38 -50.05
CA ASP A 693 33.72 75.32 -51.16
C ASP A 693 32.52 75.19 -52.10
N ASP A 694 31.74 76.25 -52.36
CA ASP A 694 30.50 76.20 -53.16
C ASP A 694 29.49 75.08 -52.75
N GLY A 695 29.40 74.80 -51.45
CA GLY A 695 28.50 73.75 -50.93
C GLY A 695 29.02 72.32 -51.12
N GLU A 696 30.30 72.20 -51.49
CA GLU A 696 30.99 70.95 -51.80
C GLU A 696 32.10 70.65 -50.79
N SER A 697 32.27 69.38 -50.39
CA SER A 697 33.34 68.96 -49.47
C SER A 697 34.52 68.39 -50.25
N SER A 698 35.62 69.14 -50.30
CA SER A 698 36.88 68.71 -50.93
C SER A 698 37.47 67.43 -50.30
N PHE A 699 37.15 67.18 -49.02
CA PHE A 699 37.51 65.93 -48.34
C PHE A 699 36.76 64.73 -48.92
N ILE A 700 35.46 64.87 -49.17
CA ILE A 700 34.65 63.80 -49.76
C ILE A 700 35.11 63.53 -51.20
N ASP A 701 35.34 64.57 -52.01
CA ASP A 701 35.80 64.41 -53.39
C ASP A 701 37.14 63.67 -53.52
N LYS A 702 38.05 63.83 -52.55
CA LYS A 702 39.35 63.14 -52.55
C LYS A 702 39.22 61.60 -52.54
N TYR A 703 38.15 61.05 -51.95
CA TYR A 703 38.03 59.61 -51.73
C TYR A 703 37.03 58.92 -52.65
N PHE A 704 36.22 59.66 -53.41
CA PHE A 704 35.22 59.09 -54.32
C PHE A 704 35.55 59.43 -55.78
N ASP A 705 36.16 58.47 -56.51
CA ASP A 705 36.68 58.60 -57.88
C ASP A 705 35.63 58.86 -58.99
N LYS A 706 34.34 58.99 -58.66
CA LYS A 706 33.34 59.38 -59.64
C LYS A 706 33.23 60.90 -59.66
N LYS A 707 33.75 61.52 -60.74
CA LYS A 707 33.36 62.90 -61.10
C LYS A 707 31.83 63.01 -61.02
N ARG A 708 31.36 64.05 -60.34
CA ARG A 708 29.95 64.38 -60.19
C ARG A 708 29.34 64.68 -61.56
N ASN A 709 28.88 63.66 -62.26
CA ASN A 709 28.10 63.88 -63.46
C ASN A 709 26.71 64.32 -63.02
N ASN A 710 26.49 65.63 -63.13
CA ASN A 710 25.31 66.43 -62.82
C ASN A 710 25.31 67.10 -61.43
N ILE A 711 26.28 67.98 -61.23
CA ILE A 711 26.00 69.29 -60.62
C ILE A 711 26.49 70.31 -61.65
N VAL A 712 25.60 70.78 -62.54
CA VAL A 712 25.48 72.15 -63.08
C VAL A 712 24.39 72.14 -64.17
N GLY A 713 23.46 73.09 -64.06
CA GLY A 713 22.49 73.47 -65.06
C GLY A 713 21.60 74.58 -64.52
N ASP A 714 22.14 75.80 -64.44
CA ASP A 714 21.44 77.05 -64.10
C ASP A 714 20.20 77.30 -64.97
N ASN A 715 19.15 77.87 -64.36
CA ASN A 715 18.46 79.08 -64.84
C ASN A 715 17.24 79.40 -63.96
N SER A 716 17.42 80.30 -62.99
CA SER A 716 16.61 81.52 -62.78
C SER A 716 17.08 82.24 -61.51
#